data_AF-A0A924I7X7-F1
#
_entry.id   AF-A0A924I7X7-F1
#
_cell.length_a   1.000
_cell.length_b   1.000
_cell.length_c   1.000
_cell.angle_alpha   90.00
_cell.angle_beta   90.00
_cell.angle_gamma   90.00
#
_symmetry.space_group_name_H-M   'P 1'
#
loop_
_entity.id
_entity.type
_entity.pdbx_description
1 polymer ?
#
loop_
_entity_poly.entity_id
_entity_poly.type
_entity_poly.pdbx_seq_one_letter_code
_entity_poly.pdbx_strand_id
1 'polypeptide(L)'
;MQQLDYKKVFSKLSHIKALSHDQKFDQIVQNLITHTLNNVSGRNPKNENEVELKVKEIYGISIRNSIITSNLDKLLDKEEITRDATTREYFVTPAVSTKLKQRLDEASNLENAVQLKWFEEIKIFITDISEEGLNKLWNLLKIYLSHVFEQHGIQTLNFLNPNITINEDDQKNLVVIVETILKENGNPFTKEVMISSINQFIINADEIRASYISQLADATFTSFALTSDAETVNFLNKRYNNLRLFLDTNFIFGILDLHKNSEDASAREILDEVKKNRLPFKLMYHPETLAEFKRAFDARALYIRAAKWTRETSRVAMAVDGLSPLEELFHKQNIENETDPSVFLEKYDHVDLILQDLGLTEYNPRISSDTELVEVETDVDAYQKFYEEIKNRKTKSFSGFKHDVVALREVRSLNPKKTKFLESNAFFISSDFILAKFERTYYKRNWEINYVVNPSVFLQLIRPFIENDFSANKRFIDTFSIPEFRSFEIDYSTTRSKALQIINDNYHATSFETKVNILRDQVLLDKLEKANDDYEKQAEIIESHIAIENQILFQKNEEVLQNIKSVTIEKEILETKKIKAEQNIRNFKQANENLLTEKTLAIEEVFSKNTEIESLNSKLAETEKNLERQRLENKHLKDVEDWKNNKSDYVKSHMEDKRLDYISASKYCIRPSVVLLCGAMLTPVIVRYYSELKTLIETKGYSEINLVILIIILALLAGWELLFRTYLADRDRVKMGLQWISTLGFNTKKSKILIPYEQSFAKEYDIIHIEPKITE
;
A
#
# COMPACT_ATOMS: atom_id res chain seq x y z
N MET A 1 -4.24 -10.35 15.03
CA MET A 1 -4.43 -9.59 13.77
C MET A 1 -5.44 -10.34 12.94
N GLN A 2 -6.68 -9.85 12.85
CA GLN A 2 -7.65 -10.39 11.90
C GLN A 2 -7.18 -10.07 10.47
N GLN A 3 -7.27 -11.05 9.59
CA GLN A 3 -6.93 -10.92 8.18
C GLN A 3 -7.94 -9.99 7.52
N LEU A 4 -7.46 -8.93 6.87
CA LEU A 4 -8.30 -7.87 6.32
C LEU A 4 -9.17 -8.42 5.18
N ASP A 5 -10.50 -8.34 5.30
CA ASP A 5 -11.41 -8.76 4.22
C ASP A 5 -11.53 -7.67 3.15
N TYR A 6 -10.68 -7.76 2.13
CA TYR A 6 -10.66 -6.81 1.01
C TYR A 6 -11.98 -6.75 0.23
N LYS A 7 -12.83 -7.80 0.25
CA LYS A 7 -14.15 -7.76 -0.39
C LYS A 7 -15.10 -6.81 0.35
N LYS A 8 -15.12 -6.90 1.69
CA LYS A 8 -15.90 -6.02 2.57
C LYS A 8 -15.50 -4.55 2.39
N VAL A 9 -14.20 -4.27 2.38
CA VAL A 9 -13.66 -2.90 2.17
C VAL A 9 -13.99 -2.39 0.77
N PHE A 10 -13.85 -3.22 -0.27
CA PHE A 10 -14.18 -2.86 -1.65
C PHE A 10 -15.65 -2.47 -1.82
N SER A 11 -16.56 -3.28 -1.26
CA SER A 11 -18.00 -3.00 -1.32
C SER A 11 -18.29 -1.66 -0.66
N LYS A 12 -17.87 -1.45 0.59
CA LYS A 12 -18.08 -0.20 1.33
C LYS A 12 -17.54 1.04 0.60
N LEU A 13 -16.32 0.98 0.06
CA LEU A 13 -15.76 2.09 -0.73
C LEU A 13 -16.56 2.38 -2.00
N SER A 14 -17.07 1.34 -2.68
CA SER A 14 -17.92 1.49 -3.86
C SER A 14 -19.23 2.21 -3.52
N HIS A 15 -19.82 1.88 -2.37
CA HIS A 15 -21.00 2.55 -1.84
C HIS A 15 -20.72 4.03 -1.50
N ILE A 16 -19.62 4.31 -0.80
CA ILE A 16 -19.20 5.69 -0.47
C ILE A 16 -18.95 6.49 -1.76
N LYS A 17 -18.32 5.89 -2.78
CA LYS A 17 -18.10 6.53 -4.09
C LYS A 17 -19.43 6.94 -4.72
N ALA A 18 -20.37 6.00 -4.82
CA ALA A 18 -21.67 6.26 -5.43
C ALA A 18 -22.43 7.38 -4.71
N LEU A 19 -22.39 7.41 -3.37
CA LEU A 19 -23.03 8.45 -2.55
C LEU A 19 -22.39 9.84 -2.71
N SER A 20 -21.08 9.89 -2.95
CA SER A 20 -20.34 11.15 -3.13
C SER A 20 -20.67 11.91 -4.43
N HIS A 21 -21.33 11.27 -5.40
CA HIS A 21 -21.77 11.92 -6.64
C HIS A 21 -23.09 12.69 -6.48
N ASP A 22 -23.92 12.36 -5.50
CA ASP A 22 -25.34 12.74 -5.52
C ASP A 22 -25.73 13.75 -4.40
N GLN A 23 -24.79 14.32 -3.64
CA GLN A 23 -25.06 15.20 -2.46
C GLN A 23 -26.02 14.61 -1.40
N LYS A 24 -26.27 13.29 -1.45
CA LYS A 24 -27.25 12.59 -0.60
C LYS A 24 -26.86 12.54 0.88
N PHE A 25 -25.60 12.79 1.21
CA PHE A 25 -25.14 12.80 2.60
C PHE A 25 -25.87 13.86 3.45
N ASP A 26 -26.08 15.06 2.90
CA ASP A 26 -26.81 16.13 3.61
C ASP A 26 -28.28 15.72 3.84
N GLN A 27 -28.90 15.03 2.87
CA GLN A 27 -30.27 14.52 3.02
C GLN A 27 -30.36 13.45 4.10
N ILE A 28 -29.35 12.58 4.24
CA ILE A 28 -29.26 11.61 5.33
C ILE A 28 -29.21 12.31 6.69
N VAL A 29 -28.36 13.33 6.82
CA VAL A 29 -28.25 14.10 8.07
C VAL A 29 -29.55 14.87 8.37
N GLN A 30 -30.18 15.46 7.35
CA GLN A 30 -31.47 16.14 7.47
C GLN A 30 -32.54 15.20 7.99
N ASN A 31 -32.67 14.00 7.41
CA ASN A 31 -33.61 12.98 7.89
C ASN A 31 -33.30 12.54 9.32
N LEU A 32 -32.02 12.35 9.70
CA LEU A 32 -31.66 12.03 11.07
C LEU A 32 -32.08 13.12 12.05
N ILE A 33 -31.85 14.39 11.72
CA ILE A 33 -32.25 15.52 12.55
C ILE A 33 -33.78 15.56 12.68
N THR A 34 -34.52 15.48 11.59
CA THR A 34 -36.00 15.54 11.64
C THR A 34 -36.61 14.36 12.38
N HIS A 35 -36.10 13.14 12.20
CA HIS A 35 -36.52 11.98 13.00
C HIS A 35 -36.17 12.14 14.50
N THR A 36 -35.00 12.69 14.83
CA THR A 36 -34.59 12.95 16.22
C THR A 36 -35.50 13.97 16.90
N LEU A 37 -35.85 15.05 16.19
CA LEU A 37 -36.74 16.11 16.68
C LEU A 37 -38.20 15.69 16.76
N ASN A 38 -38.63 14.73 15.92
CA ASN A 38 -39.99 14.17 15.94
C ASN A 38 -40.16 13.05 16.98
N ASN A 39 -39.07 12.57 17.59
CA ASN A 39 -39.14 11.55 18.65
C ASN A 39 -39.68 12.18 19.94
N VAL A 40 -40.79 11.64 20.44
CA VAL A 40 -41.56 12.11 21.62
C VAL A 40 -40.80 11.92 22.95
N SER A 41 -39.63 11.29 22.91
CA SER A 41 -38.83 11.01 24.10
C SER A 41 -38.09 12.27 24.59
N GLY A 42 -38.59 12.86 25.68
CA GLY A 42 -37.94 13.95 26.41
C GLY A 42 -38.21 15.36 25.85
N ARG A 43 -37.42 16.34 26.31
CA ARG A 43 -37.47 17.72 25.77
C ARG A 43 -36.80 17.78 24.40
N ASN A 44 -37.22 18.75 23.59
CA ASN A 44 -36.55 19.02 22.33
C ASN A 44 -35.27 19.83 22.56
N PRO A 45 -34.24 19.60 21.73
CA PRO A 45 -32.96 20.26 21.88
C PRO A 45 -33.07 21.77 21.57
N LYS A 46 -32.29 22.58 22.28
CA LYS A 46 -32.30 24.06 22.19
C LYS A 46 -31.14 24.65 21.39
N ASN A 47 -30.09 23.86 21.23
CA ASN A 47 -28.86 24.20 20.52
C ASN A 47 -28.33 22.98 19.77
N GLU A 48 -27.36 23.23 18.91
CA GLU A 48 -26.75 22.28 17.99
C GLU A 48 -26.03 21.14 18.74
N ASN A 49 -25.41 21.44 19.89
CA ASN A 49 -24.76 20.47 20.77
C ASN A 49 -25.78 19.48 21.38
N GLU A 50 -26.95 19.95 21.78
CA GLU A 50 -28.03 19.10 22.30
C GLU A 50 -28.64 18.23 21.20
N VAL A 51 -28.71 18.73 19.95
CA VAL A 51 -29.10 17.91 18.80
C VAL A 51 -28.08 16.79 18.58
N GLU A 52 -26.79 17.11 18.60
CA GLU A 52 -25.71 16.13 18.48
C GLU A 52 -25.78 15.03 19.53
N LEU A 53 -25.95 15.42 20.80
CA LEU A 53 -26.10 14.48 21.91
C LEU A 53 -27.33 13.60 21.75
N LYS A 54 -28.47 14.16 21.36
CA LYS A 54 -29.73 13.41 21.18
C LYS A 54 -29.64 12.41 20.02
N VAL A 55 -29.00 12.79 18.90
CA VAL A 55 -28.71 11.87 17.78
C VAL A 55 -27.79 10.73 18.25
N LYS A 56 -26.76 11.05 19.04
CA LYS A 56 -25.84 10.06 19.61
C LYS A 56 -26.51 9.13 20.62
N GLU A 57 -27.47 9.62 21.41
CA GLU A 57 -28.22 8.80 22.36
C GLU A 57 -29.19 7.83 21.66
N ILE A 58 -29.93 8.32 20.65
CA ILE A 58 -30.96 7.52 19.97
C ILE A 58 -30.34 6.51 19.00
N TYR A 59 -29.39 6.96 18.18
CA TYR A 59 -28.84 6.15 17.09
C TYR A 59 -27.41 5.68 17.36
N GLY A 60 -26.78 6.16 18.43
CA GLY A 60 -25.36 5.97 18.67
C GLY A 60 -24.45 6.86 17.81
N ILE A 61 -24.95 7.38 16.68
CA ILE A 61 -24.12 8.01 15.64
C ILE A 61 -23.58 9.35 16.14
N SER A 62 -22.27 9.54 16.04
CA SER A 62 -21.64 10.84 16.32
C SER A 62 -21.58 11.63 15.03
N ILE A 63 -22.36 12.70 14.92
CA ILE A 63 -22.33 13.64 13.79
C ILE A 63 -21.74 14.94 14.29
N ARG A 64 -20.77 15.50 13.56
CA ARG A 64 -20.07 16.71 13.98
C ARG A 64 -21.00 17.91 14.01
N ASN A 65 -20.77 18.78 14.99
CA ASN A 65 -21.56 19.97 15.22
C ASN A 65 -21.68 20.88 13.99
N SER A 66 -20.57 21.16 13.29
CA SER A 66 -20.55 22.02 12.09
C SER A 66 -21.51 21.56 10.99
N ILE A 67 -21.66 20.25 10.83
CA ILE A 67 -22.56 19.63 9.85
C ILE A 67 -24.00 19.70 10.34
N ILE A 68 -24.23 19.51 11.64
CA ILE A 68 -25.54 19.69 12.26
C ILE A 68 -25.98 21.14 12.10
N THR A 69 -25.14 22.12 12.42
CA THR A 69 -25.42 23.55 12.24
C THR A 69 -25.80 23.84 10.78
N SER A 70 -24.97 23.45 9.82
CA SER A 70 -25.25 23.71 8.41
C SER A 70 -26.56 23.06 7.92
N ASN A 71 -26.89 21.85 8.40
CA ASN A 71 -28.13 21.19 8.02
C ASN A 71 -29.36 21.70 8.79
N LEU A 72 -29.19 22.18 10.02
CA LEU A 72 -30.25 22.90 10.75
C LEU A 72 -30.60 24.20 10.04
N ASP A 73 -29.60 24.97 9.61
CA ASP A 73 -29.82 26.21 8.84
C ASP A 73 -30.59 25.91 7.55
N LYS A 74 -30.16 24.88 6.79
CA LYS A 74 -30.87 24.44 5.58
C LYS A 74 -32.31 23.98 5.86
N LEU A 75 -32.57 23.31 6.98
CA LEU A 75 -33.92 22.86 7.35
C LEU A 75 -34.81 24.02 7.82
N LEU A 76 -34.24 25.02 8.48
CA LEU A 76 -34.93 26.27 8.83
C LEU A 76 -35.29 27.06 7.58
N ASP A 77 -34.37 27.18 6.63
CA ASP A 77 -34.58 27.85 5.34
C ASP A 77 -35.67 27.18 4.50
N LYS A 78 -35.79 25.84 4.61
CA LYS A 78 -36.83 25.04 3.94
C LYS A 78 -38.18 25.02 4.68
N GLU A 79 -38.27 25.66 5.85
CA GLU A 79 -39.44 25.62 6.74
C GLU A 79 -39.85 24.19 7.17
N GLU A 80 -38.92 23.23 7.15
CA GLU A 80 -39.18 21.85 7.59
C GLU A 80 -39.08 21.73 9.12
N ILE A 81 -38.27 22.58 9.74
CA ILE A 81 -38.17 22.75 11.20
C ILE A 81 -38.42 24.21 11.59
N THR A 82 -38.91 24.43 12.80
CA THR A 82 -39.11 25.75 13.39
C THR A 82 -38.43 25.82 14.74
N ARG A 83 -38.06 27.04 15.14
CA ARG A 83 -37.54 27.30 16.49
C ARG A 83 -38.57 28.10 17.27
N ASP A 84 -39.02 27.57 18.40
CA ASP A 84 -39.96 28.30 19.26
C ASP A 84 -39.28 29.56 19.82
N ALA A 85 -39.91 30.71 19.64
CA ALA A 85 -39.42 32.00 20.11
C ALA A 85 -39.27 32.05 21.64
N THR A 86 -40.05 31.26 22.37
CA THR A 86 -40.14 31.31 23.84
C THR A 86 -39.18 30.34 24.51
N THR A 87 -39.23 29.06 24.09
CA THR A 87 -38.41 27.99 24.70
C THR A 87 -37.05 27.82 24.02
N ARG A 88 -36.88 28.39 22.82
CA ARG A 88 -35.74 28.22 21.90
C ARG A 88 -35.53 26.77 21.43
N GLU A 89 -36.49 25.89 21.67
CA GLU A 89 -36.46 24.49 21.26
C GLU A 89 -36.74 24.36 19.76
N TYR A 90 -36.08 23.40 19.11
CA TYR A 90 -36.33 23.05 17.72
C TYR A 90 -37.49 22.06 17.61
N PHE A 91 -38.41 22.31 16.70
CA PHE A 91 -39.56 21.46 16.41
C PHE A 91 -39.63 21.16 14.92
N VAL A 92 -40.12 19.97 14.59
CA VAL A 92 -40.50 19.64 13.22
C VAL A 92 -41.87 20.23 12.94
N THR A 93 -42.11 20.75 11.73
CA THR A 93 -43.44 21.27 11.38
C THR A 93 -44.49 20.16 11.36
N PRO A 94 -45.78 20.47 11.64
CA PRO A 94 -46.83 19.45 11.67
C PRO A 94 -46.99 18.68 10.35
N ALA A 95 -46.74 19.35 9.22
CA ALA A 95 -46.77 18.72 7.90
C ALA A 95 -45.68 17.64 7.76
N VAL A 96 -44.44 17.97 8.13
CA VAL A 96 -43.32 17.02 8.09
C VAL A 96 -43.50 15.91 9.13
N SER A 97 -43.94 16.23 10.35
CA SER A 97 -44.23 15.23 11.39
C SER A 97 -45.27 14.18 10.93
N THR A 98 -46.35 14.63 10.27
CA THR A 98 -47.38 13.73 9.71
C THR A 98 -46.80 12.86 8.60
N LYS A 99 -46.00 13.43 7.70
CA LYS A 99 -45.32 12.70 6.61
C LYS A 99 -44.36 11.64 7.14
N LEU A 100 -43.57 11.97 8.15
CA LEU A 100 -42.64 11.04 8.81
C LEU A 100 -43.39 9.88 9.47
N LYS A 101 -44.47 10.19 10.20
CA LYS A 101 -45.29 9.16 10.86
C LYS A 101 -45.92 8.20 9.85
N GLN A 102 -46.51 8.73 8.77
CA GLN A 102 -47.10 7.91 7.72
C GLN A 102 -46.08 6.92 7.15
N ARG A 103 -44.84 7.37 6.90
CA ARG A 103 -43.78 6.51 6.35
C ARG A 103 -43.28 5.47 7.33
N LEU A 104 -43.16 5.82 8.61
CA LEU A 104 -42.82 4.86 9.65
C LEU A 104 -43.88 3.75 9.76
N ASP A 105 -45.16 4.14 9.66
CA ASP A 105 -46.28 3.21 9.64
C ASP A 105 -46.24 2.33 8.38
N GLU A 106 -45.99 2.90 7.20
CA GLU A 106 -45.83 2.15 5.94
C GLU A 106 -44.68 1.14 5.99
N ALA A 107 -43.49 1.54 6.50
CA ALA A 107 -42.33 0.66 6.62
C ALA A 107 -42.54 -0.47 7.66
N SER A 108 -43.25 -0.17 8.75
CA SER A 108 -43.59 -1.16 9.78
C SER A 108 -44.65 -2.15 9.29
N ASN A 109 -45.68 -1.65 8.61
CA ASN A 109 -46.73 -2.48 8.01
C ASN A 109 -46.16 -3.41 6.94
N LEU A 110 -45.21 -2.94 6.13
CA LEU A 110 -44.51 -3.76 5.14
C LEU A 110 -43.74 -4.90 5.80
N GLU A 111 -42.96 -4.63 6.87
CA GLU A 111 -42.23 -5.67 7.60
C GLU A 111 -43.19 -6.72 8.18
N ASN A 112 -44.28 -6.28 8.83
CA ASN A 112 -45.27 -7.18 9.41
C ASN A 112 -45.95 -8.05 8.34
N ALA A 113 -46.30 -7.48 7.18
CA ALA A 113 -46.89 -8.22 6.08
C ALA A 113 -45.94 -9.30 5.54
N VAL A 114 -44.67 -8.97 5.35
CA VAL A 114 -43.64 -9.93 4.91
C VAL A 114 -43.43 -11.03 5.96
N GLN A 115 -43.35 -10.66 7.24
CA GLN A 115 -43.16 -11.60 8.35
C GLN A 115 -44.31 -12.60 8.43
N LEU A 116 -45.56 -12.13 8.43
CA LEU A 116 -46.74 -12.99 8.52
C LEU A 116 -46.83 -13.96 7.35
N LYS A 117 -46.62 -13.46 6.13
CA LYS A 117 -46.62 -14.30 4.93
C LYS A 117 -45.50 -15.35 4.96
N TRP A 118 -44.32 -14.97 5.43
CA TRP A 118 -43.22 -15.90 5.60
C TRP A 118 -43.50 -16.96 6.68
N PHE A 119 -44.16 -16.59 7.79
CA PHE A 119 -44.58 -17.55 8.80
C PHE A 119 -45.55 -18.59 8.27
N GLU A 120 -46.51 -18.19 7.43
CA GLU A 120 -47.43 -19.13 6.77
C GLU A 120 -46.67 -20.14 5.92
N GLU A 121 -45.69 -19.68 5.14
CA GLU A 121 -44.89 -20.55 4.27
C GLU A 121 -43.94 -21.47 5.05
N ILE A 122 -43.36 -20.99 6.16
CA ILE A 122 -42.51 -21.81 7.04
C ILE A 122 -43.35 -22.90 7.74
N LYS A 123 -44.58 -22.60 8.19
CA LYS A 123 -45.47 -23.58 8.83
C LYS A 123 -45.84 -24.75 7.90
N ILE A 124 -45.84 -24.53 6.58
CA ILE A 124 -46.04 -25.60 5.60
C ILE A 124 -44.84 -26.55 5.55
N PHE A 125 -43.63 -26.03 5.74
CA PHE A 125 -42.38 -26.78 5.68
C PHE A 125 -41.97 -27.38 7.04
N ILE A 126 -42.35 -26.74 8.15
CA ILE A 126 -42.04 -27.13 9.53
C ILE A 126 -43.34 -27.13 10.34
N THR A 127 -43.96 -28.31 10.47
CA THR A 127 -45.31 -28.46 11.02
C THR A 127 -45.41 -28.26 12.54
N ASP A 128 -44.32 -28.43 13.30
CA ASP A 128 -44.31 -28.39 14.78
C ASP A 128 -43.59 -27.16 15.37
N ILE A 129 -43.49 -26.05 14.63
CA ILE A 129 -42.84 -24.84 15.14
C ILE A 129 -43.79 -23.95 15.96
N SER A 130 -43.38 -23.54 17.17
CA SER A 130 -44.14 -22.59 18.00
C SER A 130 -44.04 -21.17 17.46
N GLU A 131 -44.97 -20.28 17.85
CA GLU A 131 -44.88 -18.85 17.49
C GLU A 131 -43.60 -18.19 18.03
N GLU A 132 -43.13 -18.59 19.22
CA GLU A 132 -41.86 -18.14 19.74
C GLU A 132 -40.68 -18.62 18.88
N GLY A 133 -40.76 -19.85 18.34
CA GLY A 133 -39.79 -20.39 17.40
C GLY A 133 -39.77 -19.62 16.07
N LEU A 134 -40.93 -19.27 15.53
CA LEU A 134 -41.06 -18.46 14.31
C LEU A 134 -40.46 -17.06 14.49
N ASN A 135 -40.72 -16.41 15.62
CA ASN A 135 -40.13 -15.11 15.94
C ASN A 135 -38.60 -15.20 16.10
N LYS A 136 -38.09 -16.28 16.69
CA LYS A 136 -36.63 -16.54 16.74
C LYS A 136 -36.05 -16.74 15.33
N LEU A 137 -36.71 -17.49 14.46
CA LEU A 137 -36.28 -17.65 13.06
C LEU A 137 -36.28 -16.32 12.31
N TRP A 138 -37.29 -15.47 12.52
CA TRP A 138 -37.34 -14.13 11.92
C TRP A 138 -36.16 -13.27 12.35
N ASN A 139 -35.86 -13.25 13.65
CA ASN A 139 -34.72 -12.50 14.16
C ASN A 139 -33.39 -13.03 13.61
N LEU A 140 -33.22 -14.36 13.52
CA LEU A 140 -32.04 -14.96 12.90
C LEU A 140 -31.94 -14.64 11.41
N LEU A 141 -33.07 -14.58 10.69
CA LEU A 141 -33.09 -14.15 9.28
C LEU A 141 -32.67 -12.70 9.15
N LYS A 142 -33.14 -11.79 10.02
CA LYS A 142 -32.71 -10.38 10.03
C LYS A 142 -31.22 -10.23 10.30
N ILE A 143 -30.69 -10.97 11.27
CA ILE A 143 -29.25 -11.01 11.56
C ILE A 143 -28.46 -11.54 10.36
N TYR A 144 -28.96 -12.61 9.72
CA TYR A 144 -28.35 -13.17 8.51
C TYR A 144 -28.32 -12.15 7.37
N LEU A 145 -29.46 -11.55 7.02
CA LEU A 145 -29.52 -10.51 6.00
C LEU A 145 -28.58 -9.36 6.33
N SER A 146 -28.52 -8.92 7.60
CA SER A 146 -27.60 -7.88 8.04
C SER A 146 -26.14 -8.27 7.76
N HIS A 147 -25.68 -9.47 8.12
CA HIS A 147 -24.31 -9.90 7.83
C HIS A 147 -24.01 -10.00 6.33
N VAL A 148 -24.96 -10.50 5.52
CA VAL A 148 -24.77 -10.58 4.07
C VAL A 148 -24.70 -9.18 3.44
N PHE A 149 -25.58 -8.27 3.84
CA PHE A 149 -25.55 -6.87 3.39
C PHE A 149 -24.29 -6.14 3.89
N GLU A 150 -23.78 -6.45 5.08
CA GLU A 150 -22.55 -5.86 5.58
C GLU A 150 -21.33 -6.30 4.77
N GLN A 151 -21.26 -7.57 4.39
CA GLN A 151 -20.13 -8.15 3.69
C GLN A 151 -20.13 -7.84 2.19
N HIS A 152 -21.31 -7.86 1.57
CA HIS A 152 -21.46 -7.78 0.12
C HIS A 152 -22.16 -6.52 -0.37
N GLY A 153 -22.77 -5.73 0.53
CA GLY A 153 -23.45 -4.49 0.16
C GLY A 153 -24.57 -4.74 -0.83
N ILE A 154 -24.60 -3.97 -1.92
CA ILE A 154 -25.63 -4.07 -2.97
C ILE A 154 -25.54 -5.36 -3.80
N GLN A 155 -24.39 -6.04 -3.82
CA GLN A 155 -24.26 -7.36 -4.46
C GLN A 155 -25.16 -8.41 -3.81
N THR A 156 -25.59 -8.17 -2.57
CA THR A 156 -26.59 -9.00 -1.89
C THR A 156 -27.85 -9.14 -2.74
N LEU A 157 -28.28 -8.11 -3.47
CA LEU A 157 -29.43 -8.22 -4.37
C LEU A 157 -29.21 -9.25 -5.50
N ASN A 158 -27.97 -9.45 -5.94
CA ASN A 158 -27.65 -10.50 -6.92
C ASN A 158 -27.70 -11.89 -6.28
N PHE A 159 -27.25 -12.03 -5.02
CA PHE A 159 -27.36 -13.30 -4.29
C PHE A 159 -28.80 -13.66 -3.91
N LEU A 160 -29.66 -12.65 -3.76
CA LEU A 160 -31.08 -12.81 -3.50
C LEU A 160 -31.88 -13.03 -4.80
N ASN A 161 -31.25 -12.99 -5.98
CA ASN A 161 -31.91 -13.30 -7.25
C ASN A 161 -31.74 -14.80 -7.58
N PRO A 162 -32.82 -15.59 -7.64
CA PRO A 162 -32.74 -17.03 -7.89
C PRO A 162 -32.20 -17.40 -9.28
N ASN A 163 -32.13 -16.44 -10.21
CA ASN A 163 -31.69 -16.68 -11.60
C ASN A 163 -30.18 -16.47 -11.84
N ILE A 164 -29.41 -16.07 -10.82
CA ILE A 164 -27.98 -15.76 -10.96
C ILE A 164 -27.13 -16.91 -10.41
N THR A 165 -26.17 -17.41 -11.18
CA THR A 165 -25.22 -18.45 -10.72
C THR A 165 -24.19 -17.85 -9.78
N ILE A 166 -24.28 -18.20 -8.50
CA ILE A 166 -23.33 -17.80 -7.44
C ILE A 166 -22.05 -18.63 -7.55
N ASN A 167 -20.89 -18.01 -7.40
CA ASN A 167 -19.59 -18.69 -7.38
C ASN A 167 -19.44 -19.58 -6.12
N GLU A 168 -18.68 -20.68 -6.23
CA GLU A 168 -18.49 -21.66 -5.13
C GLU A 168 -17.88 -21.05 -3.87
N ASP A 169 -16.97 -20.08 -4.02
CA ASP A 169 -16.33 -19.40 -2.89
C ASP A 169 -17.31 -18.51 -2.11
N ASP A 170 -18.23 -17.85 -2.81
CA ASP A 170 -19.24 -16.99 -2.17
C ASP A 170 -20.33 -17.86 -1.51
N GLN A 171 -20.67 -19.02 -2.08
CA GLN A 171 -21.56 -20.00 -1.42
C GLN A 171 -20.97 -20.53 -0.11
N LYS A 172 -19.68 -20.89 -0.08
CA LYS A 172 -19.00 -21.32 1.15
C LYS A 172 -19.04 -20.22 2.22
N ASN A 173 -18.87 -18.97 1.82
CA ASN A 173 -18.90 -17.82 2.72
C ASN A 173 -20.29 -17.63 3.37
N LEU A 174 -21.36 -17.67 2.57
CA LEU A 174 -22.74 -17.58 3.07
C LEU A 174 -23.06 -18.70 4.09
N VAL A 175 -22.56 -19.91 3.85
CA VAL A 175 -22.74 -21.05 4.78
C VAL A 175 -21.98 -20.83 6.09
N VAL A 176 -20.79 -20.23 6.05
CA VAL A 176 -20.01 -19.87 7.26
C VAL A 176 -20.72 -18.79 8.09
N ILE A 177 -21.39 -17.84 7.44
CA ILE A 177 -22.21 -16.83 8.14
C ILE A 177 -23.32 -17.52 8.94
N VAL A 178 -24.05 -18.48 8.35
CA VAL A 178 -25.11 -19.23 9.04
C VAL A 178 -24.56 -19.96 10.26
N GLU A 179 -23.41 -20.63 10.14
CA GLU A 179 -22.77 -21.33 11.26
C GLU A 179 -22.36 -20.39 12.39
N THR A 180 -21.86 -19.20 12.04
CA THR A 180 -21.45 -18.18 13.01
C THR A 180 -22.65 -17.66 13.80
N ILE A 181 -23.75 -17.33 13.10
CA ILE A 181 -24.98 -16.81 13.70
C ILE A 181 -25.60 -17.83 14.65
N LEU A 182 -25.67 -19.10 14.23
CA LEU A 182 -26.21 -20.17 15.07
C LEU A 182 -25.37 -20.33 16.34
N LYS A 183 -24.04 -20.31 16.22
CA LYS A 183 -23.13 -20.42 17.36
C LYS A 183 -23.27 -19.26 18.34
N GLU A 184 -23.38 -18.02 17.85
CA GLU A 184 -23.52 -16.82 18.69
C GLU A 184 -24.87 -16.74 19.41
N ASN A 185 -25.93 -17.32 18.83
CA ASN A 185 -27.28 -17.31 19.39
C ASN A 185 -27.66 -18.59 20.16
N GLY A 186 -26.68 -19.44 20.49
CA GLY A 186 -26.90 -20.63 21.32
C GLY A 186 -27.52 -21.83 20.60
N ASN A 187 -27.40 -21.88 19.27
CA ASN A 187 -27.89 -22.96 18.39
C ASN A 187 -29.36 -23.35 18.61
N PRO A 188 -30.31 -22.41 18.45
CA PRO A 188 -31.74 -22.67 18.68
C PRO A 188 -32.35 -23.60 17.62
N PHE A 189 -31.74 -23.71 16.44
CA PHE A 189 -32.19 -24.54 15.32
C PHE A 189 -31.01 -25.28 14.68
N THR A 190 -31.30 -26.35 13.93
CA THR A 190 -30.29 -27.04 13.12
C THR A 190 -29.90 -26.18 11.91
N LYS A 191 -28.67 -26.37 11.44
CA LYS A 191 -28.13 -25.68 10.25
C LYS A 191 -29.01 -25.86 9.02
N GLU A 192 -29.51 -27.08 8.80
CA GLU A 192 -30.37 -27.44 7.67
C GLU A 192 -31.69 -26.66 7.72
N VAL A 193 -32.32 -26.57 8.90
CA VAL A 193 -33.56 -25.80 9.08
C VAL A 193 -33.32 -24.33 8.73
N MET A 194 -32.24 -23.72 9.24
CA MET A 194 -31.94 -22.31 8.95
C MET A 194 -31.70 -22.07 7.44
N ILE A 195 -30.91 -22.93 6.79
CA ILE A 195 -30.64 -22.81 5.35
C ILE A 195 -31.93 -22.98 4.54
N SER A 196 -32.76 -23.97 4.88
CA SER A 196 -34.04 -24.17 4.21
C SER A 196 -34.98 -22.99 4.40
N SER A 197 -35.05 -22.40 5.61
CA SER A 197 -35.85 -21.21 5.90
C SER A 197 -35.37 -19.97 5.14
N ILE A 198 -34.05 -19.77 5.02
CA ILE A 198 -33.46 -18.69 4.22
C ILE A 198 -33.77 -18.89 2.73
N ASN A 199 -33.52 -20.09 2.20
CA ASN A 199 -33.77 -20.39 0.79
C ASN A 199 -35.25 -20.21 0.43
N GLN A 200 -36.15 -20.60 1.34
CA GLN A 200 -37.58 -20.37 1.19
C GLN A 200 -37.86 -18.86 1.01
N PHE A 201 -37.31 -18.02 1.88
CA PHE A 201 -37.50 -16.57 1.84
C PHE A 201 -37.03 -15.95 0.51
N ILE A 202 -35.92 -16.46 -0.04
CA ILE A 202 -35.29 -15.96 -1.27
C ILE A 202 -35.99 -16.46 -2.54
N ILE A 203 -36.29 -17.77 -2.62
CA ILE A 203 -36.83 -18.39 -3.84
C ILE A 203 -38.27 -17.96 -4.09
N ASN A 204 -39.07 -17.78 -3.04
CA ASN A 204 -40.47 -17.36 -3.13
C ASN A 204 -40.62 -15.83 -2.92
N ALA A 205 -39.66 -15.02 -3.34
CA ALA A 205 -39.75 -13.58 -3.22
C ALA A 205 -40.87 -13.02 -4.12
N ASP A 206 -41.93 -12.49 -3.48
CA ASP A 206 -42.99 -11.74 -4.14
C ASP A 206 -42.67 -10.23 -4.18
N GLU A 207 -43.55 -9.44 -4.81
CA GLU A 207 -43.37 -7.98 -4.92
C GLU A 207 -43.22 -7.31 -3.55
N ILE A 208 -43.92 -7.80 -2.53
CA ILE A 208 -43.89 -7.30 -1.16
C ILE A 208 -42.51 -7.58 -0.51
N ARG A 209 -41.99 -8.80 -0.63
CA ARG A 209 -40.62 -9.15 -0.17
C ARG A 209 -39.55 -8.39 -0.93
N ALA A 210 -39.69 -8.23 -2.25
CA ALA A 210 -38.76 -7.46 -3.06
C ALA A 210 -38.69 -5.99 -2.60
N SER A 211 -39.85 -5.39 -2.30
CA SER A 211 -39.94 -4.04 -1.72
C SER A 211 -39.24 -3.95 -0.36
N TYR A 212 -39.48 -4.93 0.53
CA TYR A 212 -38.81 -5.00 1.83
C TYR A 212 -37.28 -5.15 1.70
N ILE A 213 -36.81 -6.06 0.85
CA ILE A 213 -35.38 -6.25 0.56
C ILE A 213 -34.76 -4.97 -0.03
N SER A 214 -35.50 -4.24 -0.88
CA SER A 214 -35.05 -2.94 -1.39
C SER A 214 -34.88 -1.92 -0.27
N GLN A 215 -35.83 -1.82 0.67
CA GLN A 215 -35.70 -0.93 1.83
C GLN A 215 -34.50 -1.29 2.72
N LEU A 216 -34.21 -2.59 2.89
CA LEU A 216 -33.01 -3.06 3.60
C LEU A 216 -31.71 -2.66 2.89
N ALA A 217 -31.69 -2.69 1.55
CA ALA A 217 -30.56 -2.21 0.77
C ALA A 217 -30.36 -0.70 0.95
N ASP A 218 -31.44 0.09 0.94
CA ASP A 218 -31.40 1.54 1.14
C ASP A 218 -30.94 1.91 2.56
N ALA A 219 -31.36 1.16 3.58
CA ALA A 219 -30.86 1.28 4.95
C ALA A 219 -29.35 0.97 5.04
N THR A 220 -28.88 -0.02 4.28
CA THR A 220 -27.45 -0.38 4.20
C THR A 220 -26.61 0.76 3.61
N PHE A 221 -27.06 1.41 2.52
CA PHE A 221 -26.40 2.60 1.98
C PHE A 221 -26.29 3.71 3.01
N THR A 222 -27.38 3.96 3.72
CA THR A 222 -27.45 4.98 4.75
C THR A 222 -26.48 4.67 5.89
N SER A 223 -26.42 3.41 6.34
CA SER A 223 -25.48 2.98 7.37
C SER A 223 -24.02 3.12 6.91
N PHE A 224 -23.68 2.73 5.68
CA PHE A 224 -22.31 2.89 5.15
C PHE A 224 -21.92 4.35 4.93
N ALA A 225 -22.87 5.24 4.65
CA ALA A 225 -22.62 6.68 4.59
C ALA A 225 -22.22 7.26 5.96
N LEU A 226 -22.82 6.73 7.02
CA LEU A 226 -22.71 7.26 8.39
C LEU A 226 -21.65 6.58 9.25
N THR A 227 -21.22 5.37 8.86
CA THR A 227 -20.28 4.56 9.63
C THR A 227 -19.03 4.25 8.82
N SER A 228 -17.86 4.59 9.37
CA SER A 228 -16.56 4.09 8.92
C SER A 228 -16.06 3.11 9.98
N ASP A 229 -15.84 1.86 9.61
CA ASP A 229 -15.35 0.82 10.52
C ASP A 229 -13.84 0.92 10.74
N ALA A 230 -13.40 0.56 11.94
CA ALA A 230 -11.99 0.60 12.34
C ALA A 230 -11.07 -0.20 11.39
N GLU A 231 -11.56 -1.25 10.72
CA GLU A 231 -10.80 -2.02 9.73
C GLU A 231 -10.51 -1.22 8.46
N THR A 232 -11.51 -0.51 7.92
CA THR A 232 -11.36 0.37 6.77
C THR A 232 -10.45 1.54 7.13
N VAL A 233 -10.62 2.14 8.31
CA VAL A 233 -9.77 3.23 8.79
C VAL A 233 -8.32 2.77 8.97
N ASN A 234 -8.08 1.60 9.56
CA ASN A 234 -6.74 1.03 9.72
C ASN A 234 -6.08 0.67 8.38
N PHE A 235 -6.84 0.15 7.41
CA PHE A 235 -6.34 -0.07 6.06
C PHE A 235 -5.91 1.23 5.38
N LEU A 236 -6.73 2.26 5.53
CA LEU A 236 -6.47 3.58 4.96
C LEU A 236 -5.26 4.26 5.64
N ASN A 237 -5.13 4.16 6.96
CA ASN A 237 -4.05 4.78 7.75
C ASN A 237 -2.68 4.13 7.52
N LYS A 238 -2.60 2.86 7.10
CA LYS A 238 -1.33 2.15 6.86
C LYS A 238 -0.42 2.78 5.78
N ARG A 239 -0.94 3.66 4.89
CA ARG A 239 -0.14 4.31 3.83
C ARG A 239 0.27 5.77 4.09
N TYR A 240 -0.26 6.45 5.12
CA TYR A 240 -0.04 7.89 5.32
C TYR A 240 1.14 8.26 6.20
N ASN A 241 2.19 7.43 6.27
CA ASN A 241 3.16 7.52 7.36
C ASN A 241 3.99 8.84 7.47
N ASN A 242 3.79 9.88 6.65
CA ASN A 242 4.50 11.17 6.76
C ASN A 242 3.89 12.36 5.99
N LEU A 243 2.57 12.48 5.82
CA LEU A 243 1.99 13.62 5.08
C LEU A 243 2.25 14.95 5.82
N ARG A 244 2.83 15.94 5.13
CA ARG A 244 3.12 17.28 5.65
C ARG A 244 2.07 18.27 5.17
N LEU A 245 1.40 18.94 6.09
CA LEU A 245 0.40 19.96 5.76
C LEU A 245 1.02 21.31 6.04
N PHE A 246 1.35 22.04 4.98
CA PHE A 246 1.83 23.41 5.06
C PHE A 246 0.64 24.34 5.27
N LEU A 247 0.72 25.16 6.29
CA LEU A 247 -0.38 26.02 6.72
C LEU A 247 -0.15 27.45 6.24
N ASP A 248 -1.21 28.04 5.68
CA ASP A 248 -1.26 29.45 5.28
C ASP A 248 -1.38 30.38 6.51
N THR A 249 -1.06 31.65 6.34
CA THR A 249 -1.11 32.68 7.38
C THR A 249 -2.53 32.86 7.93
N ASN A 250 -3.55 32.77 7.07
CA ASN A 250 -4.96 32.80 7.49
C ASN A 250 -5.33 31.64 8.42
N PHE A 251 -4.74 30.46 8.19
CA PHE A 251 -4.96 29.29 9.04
C PHE A 251 -4.40 29.51 10.45
N ILE A 252 -3.21 30.12 10.55
CA ILE A 252 -2.60 30.50 11.83
C ILE A 252 -3.47 31.54 12.56
N PHE A 253 -3.95 32.55 11.85
CA PHE A 253 -4.86 33.55 12.43
C PHE A 253 -6.17 32.92 12.94
N GLY A 254 -6.73 31.94 12.22
CA GLY A 254 -7.95 31.22 12.63
C GLY A 254 -7.77 30.34 13.87
N ILE A 255 -6.62 29.64 14.00
CA ILE A 255 -6.33 28.82 15.18
C ILE A 255 -6.14 29.67 16.44
N LEU A 256 -5.56 30.86 16.31
CA LEU A 256 -5.33 31.78 17.43
C LEU A 256 -6.57 32.65 17.76
N ASP A 257 -7.71 32.40 17.11
CA ASP A 257 -8.97 33.16 17.22
C ASP A 257 -8.83 34.65 16.86
N LEU A 258 -7.76 35.01 16.14
CA LEU A 258 -7.42 36.38 15.74
C LEU A 258 -8.13 36.81 14.44
N HIS A 259 -9.05 35.98 13.95
CA HIS A 259 -9.83 36.20 12.74
C HIS A 259 -11.24 35.63 12.89
N LYS A 260 -12.16 36.08 12.01
CA LYS A 260 -13.52 35.54 11.90
C LYS A 260 -13.86 35.30 10.43
N ASN A 261 -13.48 34.13 9.94
CA ASN A 261 -13.88 33.57 8.66
C ASN A 261 -14.65 32.26 8.88
N SER A 262 -15.50 31.91 7.92
CA SER A 262 -16.19 30.60 7.87
C SER A 262 -15.22 29.41 7.92
N GLU A 263 -13.96 29.60 7.52
CA GLU A 263 -12.95 28.54 7.48
C GLU A 263 -12.15 28.37 8.77
N ASP A 264 -12.32 29.27 9.74
CA ASP A 264 -11.62 29.17 11.05
C ASP A 264 -12.15 27.99 11.87
N ALA A 265 -13.41 27.58 11.64
CA ALA A 265 -13.97 26.36 12.20
C ALA A 265 -13.27 25.12 11.60
N SER A 266 -13.11 25.07 10.28
CA SER A 266 -12.43 23.98 9.58
C SER A 266 -10.95 23.85 9.98
N ALA A 267 -10.26 24.98 10.19
CA ALA A 267 -8.86 24.98 10.61
C ALA A 267 -8.66 24.40 12.01
N ARG A 268 -9.50 24.80 12.98
CA ARG A 268 -9.52 24.24 14.33
C ARG A 268 -9.87 22.76 14.33
N GLU A 269 -10.85 22.38 13.50
CA GLU A 269 -11.29 20.99 13.38
C GLU A 269 -10.17 20.09 12.82
N ILE A 270 -9.38 20.55 11.84
CA ILE A 270 -8.19 19.80 11.39
C ILE A 270 -7.20 19.58 12.53
N LEU A 271 -6.94 20.61 13.35
CA LEU A 271 -6.01 20.52 14.48
C LEU A 271 -6.47 19.50 15.53
N ASP A 272 -7.75 19.57 15.89
CA ASP A 272 -8.36 18.68 16.87
C ASP A 272 -8.39 17.23 16.38
N GLU A 273 -8.74 16.99 15.12
CA GLU A 273 -8.79 15.65 14.55
C GLU A 273 -7.40 15.00 14.40
N VAL A 274 -6.38 15.79 14.09
CA VAL A 274 -4.98 15.32 14.07
C VAL A 274 -4.54 14.91 15.47
N LYS A 275 -4.87 15.70 16.50
CA LYS A 275 -4.51 15.39 17.89
C LYS A 275 -5.29 14.22 18.46
N LYS A 276 -6.61 14.23 18.30
CA LYS A 276 -7.55 13.27 18.93
C LYS A 276 -7.38 11.87 18.36
N ASN A 277 -7.29 11.72 17.04
CA ASN A 277 -7.18 10.41 16.38
C ASN A 277 -5.74 10.00 16.09
N ARG A 278 -4.75 10.78 16.56
CA ARG A 278 -3.31 10.54 16.32
C ARG A 278 -3.00 10.27 14.85
N LEU A 279 -3.60 11.06 13.96
CA LEU A 279 -3.37 10.91 12.53
C LEU A 279 -1.88 11.13 12.22
N PRO A 280 -1.28 10.39 11.28
CA PRO A 280 0.14 10.49 10.95
C PRO A 280 0.49 11.75 10.14
N PHE A 281 -0.25 12.85 10.33
CA PHE A 281 -0.06 14.11 9.63
C PHE A 281 0.83 15.05 10.45
N LYS A 282 1.77 15.70 9.77
CA LYS A 282 2.64 16.72 10.36
C LYS A 282 2.15 18.09 9.92
N LEU A 283 1.55 18.82 10.86
CA LEU A 283 1.17 20.21 10.65
C LEU A 283 2.43 21.07 10.68
N MET A 284 2.71 21.76 9.58
CA MET A 284 3.93 22.54 9.39
C MET A 284 3.61 23.96 8.92
N TYR A 285 4.42 24.93 9.33
CA TYR A 285 4.40 26.27 8.77
C TYR A 285 5.75 26.62 8.17
N HIS A 286 5.75 27.37 7.07
CA HIS A 286 6.97 27.86 6.45
C HIS A 286 7.50 29.09 7.22
N PRO A 287 8.81 29.34 7.30
CA PRO A 287 9.35 30.54 7.95
C PRO A 287 8.81 31.85 7.38
N GLU A 288 8.56 31.89 6.06
CA GLU A 288 7.89 33.02 5.40
C GLU A 288 6.43 33.21 5.89
N THR A 289 5.71 32.13 6.24
CA THR A 289 4.36 32.22 6.83
C THR A 289 4.44 32.89 8.20
N LEU A 290 5.43 32.52 9.02
CA LEU A 290 5.66 33.15 10.33
C LEU A 290 6.05 34.62 10.18
N ALA A 291 6.91 34.95 9.21
CA ALA A 291 7.30 36.32 8.92
C ALA A 291 6.12 37.16 8.41
N GLU A 292 5.25 36.59 7.57
CA GLU A 292 4.02 37.25 7.13
C GLU A 292 3.06 37.45 8.29
N PHE A 293 2.85 36.44 9.15
CA PHE A 293 2.05 36.57 10.36
C PHE A 293 2.52 37.74 11.23
N LYS A 294 3.82 37.82 11.54
CA LYS A 294 4.39 38.90 12.37
C LYS A 294 4.15 40.27 11.73
N ARG A 295 4.42 40.42 10.42
CA ARG A 295 4.16 41.67 9.68
C ARG A 295 2.68 42.07 9.71
N ALA A 296 1.78 41.13 9.48
CA ALA A 296 0.34 41.37 9.47
C ALA A 296 -0.21 41.67 10.88
N PHE A 297 0.31 40.98 11.90
CA PHE A 297 -0.03 41.19 13.29
C PHE A 297 0.43 42.58 13.76
N ASP A 298 1.68 42.97 13.50
CA ASP A 298 2.23 44.27 13.87
C ASP A 298 1.44 45.43 13.25
N ALA A 299 1.04 45.29 11.98
CA ALA A 299 0.21 46.28 11.30
C ALA A 299 -1.16 46.47 11.98
N ARG A 300 -1.79 45.38 12.43
CA ARG A 300 -3.06 45.43 13.19
C ARG A 300 -2.87 45.93 14.61
N ALA A 301 -1.79 45.51 15.27
CA ALA A 301 -1.43 45.90 16.62
C ALA A 301 -1.16 47.40 16.75
N LEU A 302 -0.69 48.06 15.68
CA LEU A 302 -0.46 49.50 15.65
C LEU A 302 -1.73 50.31 15.97
N TYR A 303 -2.90 49.88 15.50
CA TYR A 303 -4.17 50.55 15.79
C TYR A 303 -4.54 50.47 17.28
N ILE A 304 -4.30 49.30 17.88
CA ILE A 304 -4.54 49.08 19.31
C ILE A 304 -3.55 49.90 20.16
N ARG A 305 -2.28 49.98 19.75
CA ARG A 305 -1.24 50.78 20.43
C ARG A 305 -1.40 52.29 20.26
N ALA A 306 -2.04 52.75 19.19
CA ALA A 306 -2.17 54.17 18.86
C ALA A 306 -3.07 54.94 19.83
N ALA A 307 -3.90 54.26 20.62
CA ALA A 307 -4.84 54.87 21.55
C ALA A 307 -4.74 54.27 22.95
N LYS A 308 -5.10 55.07 23.96
CA LYS A 308 -5.31 54.58 25.33
C LYS A 308 -6.76 54.14 25.47
N TRP A 309 -6.95 52.85 25.76
CA TRP A 309 -8.27 52.24 25.86
C TRP A 309 -8.68 52.03 27.32
N THR A 310 -9.62 52.83 27.78
CA THR A 310 -10.34 52.60 29.04
C THR A 310 -11.49 51.60 28.84
N ARG A 311 -12.02 51.04 29.94
CA ARG A 311 -13.19 50.14 29.91
C ARG A 311 -14.39 50.75 29.18
N GLU A 312 -14.70 52.00 29.45
CA GLU A 312 -15.86 52.67 28.84
C GLU A 312 -15.63 52.95 27.35
N THR A 313 -14.42 53.34 26.95
CA THR A 313 -14.08 53.48 25.52
C THR A 313 -14.12 52.16 24.77
N SER A 314 -13.76 51.03 25.41
CA SER A 314 -13.90 49.70 24.82
C SER A 314 -15.36 49.28 24.66
N ARG A 315 -16.25 49.63 25.60
CA ARG A 315 -17.71 49.37 25.46
C ARG A 315 -18.30 50.14 24.30
N VAL A 316 -17.91 51.41 24.13
CA VAL A 316 -18.34 52.23 22.99
C VAL A 316 -17.78 51.69 21.69
N ALA A 317 -16.50 51.30 21.65
CA ALA A 317 -15.89 50.69 20.47
C ALA A 317 -16.61 49.40 20.03
N MET A 318 -16.95 48.52 20.98
CA MET A 318 -17.70 47.29 20.69
C MET A 318 -19.14 47.51 20.21
N ALA A 319 -19.72 48.69 20.43
CA ALA A 319 -21.04 49.04 19.92
C ALA A 319 -20.99 49.56 18.47
N VAL A 320 -19.80 49.83 17.93
CA VAL A 320 -19.60 50.29 16.55
C VAL A 320 -19.25 49.12 15.66
N ASP A 321 -20.03 48.91 14.60
CA ASP A 321 -19.73 47.91 13.57
C ASP A 321 -18.47 48.29 12.77
N GLY A 322 -17.58 47.31 12.56
CA GLY A 322 -16.37 47.48 11.73
C GLY A 322 -15.03 47.29 12.44
N LEU A 323 -15.03 46.87 13.71
CA LEU A 323 -13.80 46.46 14.41
C LEU A 323 -13.19 45.21 13.78
N SER A 324 -11.86 45.13 13.77
CA SER A 324 -11.16 43.90 13.40
C SER A 324 -11.30 42.85 14.52
N PRO A 325 -11.20 41.54 14.21
CA PRO A 325 -11.31 40.48 15.21
C PRO A 325 -10.30 40.59 16.36
N LEU A 326 -9.08 41.07 16.09
CA LEU A 326 -8.06 41.33 17.12
C LEU A 326 -8.47 42.48 18.05
N GLU A 327 -9.04 43.55 17.51
CA GLU A 327 -9.56 44.67 18.30
C GLU A 327 -10.76 44.25 19.13
N GLU A 328 -11.68 43.46 18.57
CA GLU A 328 -12.80 42.90 19.33
C GLU A 328 -12.33 42.04 20.52
N LEU A 329 -11.34 41.16 20.31
CA LEU A 329 -10.76 40.34 21.38
C LEU A 329 -10.15 41.21 22.47
N PHE A 330 -9.37 42.23 22.07
CA PHE A 330 -8.79 43.18 23.00
C PHE A 330 -9.88 43.93 23.79
N HIS A 331 -10.90 44.46 23.12
CA HIS A 331 -11.95 45.23 23.79
C HIS A 331 -12.81 44.35 24.71
N LYS A 332 -13.13 43.11 24.33
CA LYS A 332 -13.81 42.14 25.21
C LYS A 332 -12.99 41.91 26.48
N GLN A 333 -11.70 41.61 26.33
CA GLN A 333 -10.82 41.38 27.46
C GLN A 333 -10.68 42.63 28.33
N ASN A 334 -10.55 43.82 27.72
CA ASN A 334 -10.41 45.09 28.44
C ASN A 334 -11.68 45.45 29.24
N ILE A 335 -12.87 45.12 28.73
CA ILE A 335 -14.14 45.35 29.42
C ILE A 335 -14.24 44.52 30.69
N GLU A 336 -13.84 43.24 30.62
CA GLU A 336 -13.82 42.35 31.78
C GLU A 336 -12.72 42.78 32.76
N ASN A 337 -11.49 42.92 32.29
CA ASN A 337 -10.31 43.26 33.07
C ASN A 337 -9.51 44.35 32.35
N GLU A 338 -9.39 45.53 32.98
CA GLU A 338 -8.62 46.64 32.39
C GLU A 338 -7.18 46.18 32.13
N THR A 339 -6.80 46.14 30.85
CA THR A 339 -5.56 45.53 30.37
C THR A 339 -4.84 46.53 29.47
N ASP A 340 -3.55 46.74 29.74
CA ASP A 340 -2.73 47.60 28.89
C ASP A 340 -2.58 46.97 27.48
N PRO A 341 -2.74 47.74 26.40
CA PRO A 341 -2.50 47.28 25.03
C PRO A 341 -1.20 46.51 24.83
N SER A 342 -0.12 46.94 25.47
CA SER A 342 1.20 46.31 25.34
C SER A 342 1.21 44.92 25.97
N VAL A 343 0.63 44.80 27.17
CA VAL A 343 0.53 43.54 27.91
C VAL A 343 -0.37 42.53 27.20
N PHE A 344 -1.44 43.01 26.54
CA PHE A 344 -2.28 42.15 25.72
C PHE A 344 -1.51 41.58 24.51
N LEU A 345 -0.74 42.43 23.83
CA LEU A 345 -0.02 42.08 22.60
C LEU A 345 1.22 41.21 22.86
N GLU A 346 1.90 41.39 24.00
CA GLU A 346 3.11 40.65 24.40
C GLU A 346 2.88 39.12 24.40
N LYS A 347 1.63 38.69 24.64
CA LYS A 347 1.24 37.26 24.55
C LYS A 347 1.54 36.64 23.19
N TYR A 348 1.61 37.43 22.13
CA TYR A 348 1.80 36.94 20.75
C TYR A 348 3.24 37.18 20.24
N ASP A 349 4.11 37.80 21.03
CA ASP A 349 5.51 38.05 20.64
C ASP A 349 6.29 36.73 20.42
N HIS A 350 5.93 35.70 21.21
CA HIS A 350 6.45 34.33 21.12
C HIS A 350 5.46 33.36 20.47
N VAL A 351 4.79 33.81 19.39
CA VAL A 351 3.82 32.97 18.66
C VAL A 351 4.41 31.64 18.19
N ASP A 352 5.71 31.58 17.90
CA ASP A 352 6.43 30.35 17.55
C ASP A 352 6.32 29.27 18.63
N LEU A 353 6.46 29.63 19.91
CA LEU A 353 6.29 28.70 21.03
C LEU A 353 4.83 28.26 21.19
N ILE A 354 3.88 29.19 21.00
CA ILE A 354 2.45 28.89 21.05
C ILE A 354 2.06 27.89 19.96
N LEU A 355 2.58 28.07 18.74
CA LEU A 355 2.32 27.14 17.64
C LEU A 355 2.95 25.77 17.90
N GLN A 356 4.12 25.70 18.53
CA GLN A 356 4.74 24.43 18.94
C GLN A 356 3.91 23.69 20.00
N ASP A 357 3.40 24.38 21.02
CA ASP A 357 2.50 23.79 22.03
C ASP A 357 1.18 23.31 21.40
N LEU A 358 0.73 24.01 20.36
CA LEU A 358 -0.41 23.57 19.55
C LEU A 358 -0.07 22.38 18.64
N GLY A 359 1.18 21.92 18.57
CA GLY A 359 1.61 20.75 17.81
C GLY A 359 2.01 21.04 16.37
N LEU A 360 2.19 22.31 16.00
CA LEU A 360 2.72 22.71 14.70
C LEU A 360 4.26 22.73 14.75
N THR A 361 4.90 22.32 13.66
CA THR A 361 6.37 22.32 13.56
C THR A 361 6.83 23.32 12.49
N GLU A 362 7.82 24.14 12.81
CA GLU A 362 8.46 24.98 11.81
C GLU A 362 9.20 24.13 10.77
N TYR A 363 8.98 24.43 9.50
CA TYR A 363 9.68 23.76 8.41
C TYR A 363 11.03 24.41 8.15
N ASN A 364 12.07 23.58 8.00
CA ASN A 364 13.39 24.06 7.61
C ASN A 364 13.57 23.93 6.08
N PRO A 365 13.49 25.04 5.32
CA PRO A 365 13.65 25.01 3.88
C PRO A 365 15.06 24.60 3.47
N ARG A 366 15.19 24.06 2.26
CA ARG A 366 16.50 23.80 1.65
C ARG A 366 17.15 25.15 1.33
N ILE A 367 18.48 25.19 1.38
CA ILE A 367 19.25 26.36 0.97
C ILE A 367 19.02 26.56 -0.53
N SER A 368 18.32 27.64 -0.89
CA SER A 368 18.04 27.98 -2.29
C SER A 368 19.33 28.39 -3.00
N SER A 369 19.50 27.93 -4.25
CA SER A 369 20.58 28.43 -5.11
C SER A 369 20.22 29.81 -5.69
N ASP A 370 21.23 30.56 -6.14
CA ASP A 370 21.02 31.87 -6.79
C ASP A 370 20.06 31.78 -8.00
N THR A 371 20.09 30.66 -8.72
CA THR A 371 19.18 30.39 -9.84
C THR A 371 17.73 30.20 -9.38
N GLU A 372 17.49 29.52 -8.25
CA GLU A 372 16.15 29.33 -7.71
C GLU A 372 15.53 30.63 -7.20
N LEU A 373 16.35 31.53 -6.65
CA LEU A 373 15.88 32.86 -6.21
C LEU A 373 15.35 33.69 -7.39
N VAL A 374 16.03 33.66 -8.54
CA VAL A 374 15.59 34.34 -9.77
C VAL A 374 14.29 33.72 -10.32
N GLU A 375 14.16 32.40 -10.25
CA GLU A 375 12.92 31.73 -10.65
C GLU A 375 11.74 32.10 -9.74
N VAL A 376 11.97 32.18 -8.42
CA VAL A 376 10.96 32.61 -7.45
C VAL A 376 10.48 34.03 -7.77
N GLU A 377 11.39 34.97 -8.04
CA GLU A 377 11.02 36.35 -8.42
C GLU A 377 10.19 36.38 -9.71
N THR A 378 10.57 35.57 -10.70
CA THR A 378 9.83 35.45 -11.97
C THR A 378 8.40 34.94 -11.76
N ASP A 379 8.23 33.94 -10.89
CA ASP A 379 6.92 33.36 -10.57
C ASP A 379 6.07 34.29 -9.72
N VAL A 380 6.69 35.10 -8.84
CA VAL A 380 6.01 36.16 -8.09
C VAL A 380 5.45 37.22 -9.04
N ASP A 381 6.23 37.66 -10.03
CA ASP A 381 5.77 38.60 -11.05
C ASP A 381 4.63 38.01 -11.90
N ALA A 382 4.72 36.72 -12.25
CA ALA A 382 3.67 36.03 -12.98
C ALA A 382 2.38 35.92 -12.17
N TYR A 383 2.49 35.58 -10.88
CA TYR A 383 1.35 35.50 -9.98
C TYR A 383 0.73 36.87 -9.73
N GLN A 384 1.55 37.91 -9.57
CA GLN A 384 1.07 39.28 -9.43
C GLN A 384 0.27 39.71 -10.68
N LYS A 385 0.79 39.46 -11.89
CA LYS A 385 0.06 39.73 -13.14
C LYS A 385 -1.22 38.93 -13.29
N PHE A 386 -1.24 37.68 -12.82
CA PHE A 386 -2.47 36.88 -12.81
C PHE A 386 -3.50 37.43 -11.82
N TYR A 387 -3.05 37.77 -10.61
CA TYR A 387 -3.87 38.35 -9.56
C TYR A 387 -4.48 39.66 -10.09
N GLU A 388 -3.61 40.64 -10.43
CA GLU A 388 -3.60 41.48 -11.65
C GLU A 388 -4.83 41.64 -12.57
N GLU A 389 -5.35 40.53 -13.07
CA GLU A 389 -6.37 40.51 -14.12
C GLU A 389 -7.79 40.28 -13.56
N ILE A 390 -7.91 39.84 -12.30
CA ILE A 390 -9.19 39.47 -11.67
C ILE A 390 -9.92 40.70 -11.09
N LYS A 391 -11.13 41.00 -11.54
CA LYS A 391 -11.92 42.17 -11.09
C LYS A 391 -12.28 42.10 -9.58
N ASN A 392 -12.34 43.27 -8.92
CA ASN A 392 -12.80 43.46 -7.52
C ASN A 392 -11.97 42.78 -6.41
N ARG A 393 -10.66 42.58 -6.61
CA ARG A 393 -9.77 41.97 -5.61
C ARG A 393 -9.14 42.98 -4.66
N LYS A 394 -8.70 42.51 -3.49
CA LYS A 394 -7.98 43.30 -2.48
C LYS A 394 -6.55 43.56 -2.92
N THR A 395 -5.95 44.66 -2.48
CA THR A 395 -4.53 44.93 -2.72
C THR A 395 -3.67 43.99 -1.87
N LYS A 396 -2.75 43.26 -2.51
CA LYS A 396 -1.79 42.36 -1.84
C LYS A 396 -0.38 42.93 -1.96
N SER A 397 0.40 42.84 -0.89
CA SER A 397 1.79 43.33 -0.90
C SER A 397 2.71 42.36 -1.64
N PHE A 398 3.83 42.86 -2.18
CA PHE A 398 4.86 42.03 -2.81
C PHE A 398 5.31 40.89 -1.87
N SER A 399 5.52 41.19 -0.59
CA SER A 399 5.90 40.20 0.41
C SER A 399 4.82 39.13 0.66
N GLY A 400 3.56 39.43 0.41
CA GLY A 400 2.47 38.44 0.45
C GLY A 400 2.47 37.56 -0.80
N PHE A 401 2.73 38.11 -1.98
CA PHE A 401 2.88 37.29 -3.20
C PHE A 401 4.11 36.36 -3.12
N LYS A 402 5.22 36.86 -2.57
CA LYS A 402 6.43 36.07 -2.34
C LYS A 402 6.17 34.88 -1.42
N HIS A 403 5.45 35.09 -0.31
CA HIS A 403 5.09 34.02 0.62
C HIS A 403 4.29 32.91 -0.07
N ASP A 404 3.20 33.24 -0.76
CA ASP A 404 2.34 32.27 -1.46
C ASP A 404 3.16 31.40 -2.44
N VAL A 405 4.01 32.05 -3.25
CA VAL A 405 4.81 31.39 -4.29
C VAL A 405 5.90 30.51 -3.68
N VAL A 406 6.59 30.99 -2.64
CA VAL A 406 7.65 30.21 -1.96
C VAL A 406 7.05 28.98 -1.27
N ALA A 407 5.94 29.13 -0.54
CA ALA A 407 5.27 28.01 0.11
C ALA A 407 4.76 26.99 -0.92
N LEU A 408 4.16 27.46 -2.03
CA LEU A 408 3.68 26.59 -3.10
C LEU A 408 4.82 25.84 -3.80
N ARG A 409 5.93 26.52 -4.15
CA ARG A 409 7.10 25.89 -4.77
C ARG A 409 7.73 24.84 -3.85
N GLU A 410 7.82 25.12 -2.55
CA GLU A 410 8.35 24.17 -1.58
C GLU A 410 7.47 22.91 -1.50
N VAL A 411 6.15 23.08 -1.40
CA VAL A 411 5.17 21.96 -1.41
C VAL A 411 5.30 21.12 -2.68
N ARG A 412 5.44 21.77 -3.84
CA ARG A 412 5.65 21.09 -5.13
C ARG A 412 6.98 20.35 -5.18
N SER A 413 8.05 20.89 -4.60
CA SER A 413 9.38 20.26 -4.57
C SER A 413 9.42 19.00 -3.69
N LEU A 414 8.59 18.95 -2.64
CA LEU A 414 8.46 17.81 -1.73
C LEU A 414 7.67 16.66 -2.33
N ASN A 415 6.87 16.95 -3.36
CA ASN A 415 6.01 15.99 -4.04
C ASN A 415 6.70 15.38 -5.27
N PRO A 416 6.55 14.07 -5.53
CA PRO A 416 7.06 13.44 -6.76
C PRO A 416 6.48 14.09 -8.04
N LYS A 417 7.21 14.00 -9.16
CA LYS A 417 6.79 14.57 -10.47
C LYS A 417 5.53 13.93 -11.09
N LYS A 418 5.08 12.79 -10.55
CA LYS A 418 3.82 12.11 -10.90
C LYS A 418 3.21 11.70 -9.57
N THR A 419 2.10 12.30 -9.20
CA THR A 419 1.58 12.24 -7.83
C THR A 419 0.08 12.07 -7.84
N LYS A 420 -0.35 10.94 -7.30
CA LYS A 420 -1.71 10.74 -6.82
C LYS A 420 -1.81 11.35 -5.41
N PHE A 421 -3.01 11.72 -4.97
CA PHE A 421 -3.26 12.31 -3.65
C PHE A 421 -2.59 11.54 -2.49
N LEU A 422 -2.54 10.21 -2.60
CA LEU A 422 -1.97 9.32 -1.59
C LEU A 422 -0.46 9.10 -1.70
N GLU A 423 0.12 9.47 -2.83
CA GLU A 423 1.57 9.43 -3.07
C GLU A 423 2.19 10.82 -2.84
N SER A 424 1.36 11.83 -2.54
CA SER A 424 1.79 13.15 -2.13
C SER A 424 2.38 13.12 -0.73
N ASN A 425 3.52 13.78 -0.58
CA ASN A 425 4.20 14.00 0.68
C ASN A 425 3.77 15.31 1.35
N ALA A 426 3.24 16.27 0.58
CA ALA A 426 2.89 17.60 1.08
C ALA A 426 1.63 18.19 0.43
N PHE A 427 0.85 18.97 1.19
CA PHE A 427 -0.21 19.84 0.68
C PHE A 427 -0.08 21.23 1.28
N PHE A 428 -0.54 22.25 0.55
CA PHE A 428 -0.69 23.61 1.06
C PHE A 428 -2.15 23.87 1.40
N ILE A 429 -2.44 24.17 2.66
CA ILE A 429 -3.78 24.43 3.17
C ILE A 429 -4.01 25.95 3.18
N SER A 430 -4.77 26.44 2.21
CA SER A 430 -5.10 27.86 2.05
C SER A 430 -6.54 28.05 1.60
N SER A 431 -7.15 29.13 2.11
CA SER A 431 -8.49 29.61 1.72
C SER A 431 -8.47 30.44 0.43
N ASP A 432 -7.30 30.79 -0.10
CA ASP A 432 -7.19 31.67 -1.28
C ASP A 432 -7.50 30.90 -2.58
N PHE A 433 -8.74 31.08 -3.05
CA PHE A 433 -9.20 30.51 -4.31
C PHE A 433 -8.40 31.01 -5.52
N ILE A 434 -7.88 32.25 -5.48
CA ILE A 434 -7.09 32.81 -6.58
C ILE A 434 -5.74 32.10 -6.65
N LEU A 435 -5.12 31.81 -5.50
CA LEU A 435 -3.90 31.02 -5.44
C LEU A 435 -4.11 29.59 -5.97
N ALA A 436 -5.21 28.94 -5.55
CA ALA A 436 -5.56 27.61 -6.06
C ALA A 436 -5.80 27.60 -7.58
N LYS A 437 -6.41 28.66 -8.12
CA LYS A 437 -6.62 28.83 -9.56
C LYS A 437 -5.31 29.10 -10.30
N PHE A 438 -4.44 29.93 -9.73
CA PHE A 438 -3.11 30.19 -10.28
C PHE A 438 -2.29 28.90 -10.36
N GLU A 439 -2.28 28.08 -9.32
CA GLU A 439 -1.63 26.77 -9.35
C GLU A 439 -2.14 25.91 -10.52
N ARG A 440 -3.47 25.82 -10.65
CA ARG A 440 -4.12 25.03 -11.71
C ARG A 440 -3.76 25.51 -13.12
N THR A 441 -3.60 26.82 -13.32
CA THR A 441 -3.36 27.39 -14.66
C THR A 441 -1.87 27.47 -14.99
N TYR A 442 -1.02 27.82 -14.02
CA TYR A 442 0.38 28.12 -14.25
C TYR A 442 1.30 26.92 -14.04
N TYR A 443 0.99 26.06 -13.06
CA TYR A 443 1.87 24.96 -12.66
C TYR A 443 1.34 23.56 -12.96
N LYS A 444 0.02 23.35 -12.89
CA LYS A 444 -0.58 22.02 -12.98
C LYS A 444 -0.42 21.42 -14.38
N ARG A 445 0.18 20.23 -14.45
CA ARG A 445 0.20 19.38 -15.64
C ARG A 445 -1.01 18.45 -15.64
N ASN A 446 -1.44 17.95 -16.80
CA ASN A 446 -2.67 17.13 -16.93
C ASN A 446 -2.74 15.91 -15.99
N TRP A 447 -1.60 15.40 -15.50
CA TRP A 447 -1.49 14.23 -14.62
C TRP A 447 -1.16 14.56 -13.15
N GLU A 448 -1.08 15.84 -12.77
CA GLU A 448 -0.79 16.26 -11.40
C GLU A 448 -2.08 16.71 -10.70
N ILE A 449 -2.20 16.42 -9.40
CA ILE A 449 -3.27 16.97 -8.57
C ILE A 449 -3.00 18.44 -8.20
N ASN A 450 -4.03 19.15 -7.73
CA ASN A 450 -3.84 20.45 -7.09
C ASN A 450 -3.24 20.24 -5.70
N TYR A 451 -2.17 20.96 -5.36
CA TYR A 451 -1.56 20.87 -4.04
C TYR A 451 -2.05 21.96 -3.09
N VAL A 452 -2.67 23.02 -3.60
CA VAL A 452 -3.43 23.99 -2.81
C VAL A 452 -4.83 23.44 -2.59
N VAL A 453 -5.14 23.16 -1.32
CA VAL A 453 -6.42 22.58 -0.89
C VAL A 453 -7.04 23.47 0.17
N ASN A 454 -8.34 23.74 0.02
CA ASN A 454 -9.10 24.48 1.01
C ASN A 454 -9.23 23.67 2.32
N PRO A 455 -9.11 24.28 3.52
CA PRO A 455 -9.31 23.62 4.81
C PRO A 455 -10.58 22.75 4.88
N SER A 456 -11.72 23.27 4.43
CA SER A 456 -13.00 22.56 4.48
C SER A 456 -13.02 21.35 3.54
N VAL A 457 -12.40 21.48 2.36
CA VAL A 457 -12.25 20.38 1.40
C VAL A 457 -11.29 19.33 1.95
N PHE A 458 -10.15 19.74 2.52
CA PHE A 458 -9.19 18.85 3.13
C PHE A 458 -9.82 18.05 4.28
N LEU A 459 -10.63 18.70 5.11
CA LEU A 459 -11.37 18.05 6.17
C LEU A 459 -12.35 16.98 5.66
N GLN A 460 -13.05 17.26 4.55
CA GLN A 460 -13.90 16.25 3.90
C GLN A 460 -13.10 15.08 3.31
N LEU A 461 -11.87 15.32 2.89
CA LEU A 461 -10.98 14.27 2.38
C LEU A 461 -10.49 13.36 3.50
N ILE A 462 -10.16 13.90 4.67
CA ILE A 462 -9.69 13.08 5.81
C ILE A 462 -10.85 12.41 6.58
N ARG A 463 -12.10 12.74 6.27
CA ARG A 463 -13.29 12.26 7.00
C ARG A 463 -13.47 10.73 7.00
N PRO A 464 -13.27 9.99 5.89
CA PRO A 464 -13.31 8.52 5.90
C PRO A 464 -12.19 7.85 6.72
N PHE A 465 -11.21 8.61 7.19
CA PHE A 465 -9.97 8.14 7.83
C PHE A 465 -9.98 8.34 9.35
N ILE A 466 -11.06 8.89 9.90
CA ILE A 466 -11.21 9.19 11.32
C ILE A 466 -12.03 8.06 11.95
N GLU A 467 -11.48 7.43 12.99
CA GLU A 467 -12.15 6.34 13.70
C GLU A 467 -13.39 6.87 14.40
N ASN A 468 -14.55 6.27 14.13
CA ASN A 468 -15.70 6.43 15.00
C ASN A 468 -15.50 5.50 16.20
N ASP A 469 -15.48 6.08 17.40
CA ASP A 469 -15.24 5.44 18.71
C ASP A 469 -16.27 4.36 19.11
N PHE A 470 -16.68 3.39 18.26
CA PHE A 470 -17.66 2.35 18.64
C PHE A 470 -17.57 1.07 17.78
N SER A 471 -17.88 -0.09 18.37
CA SER A 471 -17.87 -1.41 17.69
C SER A 471 -18.86 -1.45 16.51
N ALA A 472 -18.33 -1.31 15.29
CA ALA A 472 -19.10 -1.12 14.06
C ALA A 472 -20.18 -2.20 13.79
N ASN A 473 -19.89 -3.48 14.08
CA ASN A 473 -20.79 -4.60 13.74
C ASN A 473 -22.11 -4.56 14.52
N LYS A 474 -22.06 -4.26 15.83
CA LYS A 474 -23.27 -4.22 16.67
C LYS A 474 -24.23 -3.11 16.21
N ARG A 475 -23.67 -1.96 15.83
CA ARG A 475 -24.47 -0.84 15.32
C ARG A 475 -24.99 -1.05 13.91
N PHE A 476 -24.27 -1.75 13.03
CA PHE A 476 -24.83 -2.06 11.71
C PHE A 476 -26.09 -2.92 11.87
N ILE A 477 -26.04 -3.95 12.72
CA ILE A 477 -27.20 -4.82 13.01
C ILE A 477 -28.35 -4.02 13.65
N ASP A 478 -28.03 -3.18 14.64
CA ASP A 478 -29.02 -2.33 15.30
C ASP A 478 -29.62 -1.33 14.29
N THR A 479 -28.81 -0.61 13.51
CA THR A 479 -29.21 0.41 12.52
C THR A 479 -30.01 -0.18 11.36
N PHE A 480 -29.59 -1.34 10.85
CA PHE A 480 -30.27 -2.06 9.78
C PHE A 480 -31.69 -2.49 10.19
N SER A 481 -31.92 -2.70 11.48
CA SER A 481 -33.20 -3.13 12.04
C SER A 481 -34.11 -1.97 12.44
N ILE A 482 -33.62 -0.72 12.44
CA ILE A 482 -34.40 0.46 12.85
C ILE A 482 -35.36 0.89 11.71
N PRO A 483 -36.68 0.93 11.93
CA PRO A 483 -37.67 1.37 10.94
C PRO A 483 -37.41 2.78 10.37
N GLU A 484 -36.85 3.68 11.18
CA GLU A 484 -36.52 5.06 10.83
C GLU A 484 -35.58 5.11 9.61
N PHE A 485 -34.53 4.30 9.57
CA PHE A 485 -33.58 4.27 8.45
C PHE A 485 -34.22 3.73 7.15
N ARG A 486 -35.23 2.87 7.27
CA ARG A 486 -36.00 2.37 6.11
C ARG A 486 -37.03 3.38 5.60
N SER A 487 -37.41 4.34 6.45
CA SER A 487 -38.41 5.37 6.13
C SER A 487 -37.82 6.64 5.48
N PHE A 488 -36.50 6.72 5.30
CA PHE A 488 -35.82 7.87 4.71
C PHE A 488 -36.25 8.09 3.25
N GLU A 489 -36.54 9.35 2.91
CA GLU A 489 -36.92 9.76 1.56
C GLU A 489 -35.69 10.07 0.71
N ILE A 490 -34.91 9.04 0.38
CA ILE A 490 -33.74 9.21 -0.45
C ILE A 490 -33.85 8.27 -1.64
N ASP A 491 -33.91 8.84 -2.83
CA ASP A 491 -33.91 8.05 -4.05
C ASP A 491 -32.49 7.52 -4.32
N TYR A 492 -32.22 6.30 -3.86
CA TYR A 492 -30.97 5.60 -4.13
C TYR A 492 -30.96 4.85 -5.47
N SER A 493 -31.97 4.94 -6.33
CA SER A 493 -32.03 4.16 -7.57
C SER A 493 -30.82 4.38 -8.49
N THR A 494 -30.46 5.65 -8.70
CA THR A 494 -29.28 6.07 -9.49
C THR A 494 -27.98 5.70 -8.79
N THR A 495 -27.91 5.83 -7.46
CA THR A 495 -26.76 5.45 -6.64
C THR A 495 -26.53 3.94 -6.65
N ARG A 496 -27.60 3.14 -6.61
CA ARG A 496 -27.60 1.68 -6.70
C ARG A 496 -27.06 1.22 -8.05
N SER A 497 -27.56 1.79 -9.13
CA SER A 497 -27.09 1.49 -10.48
C SER A 497 -25.61 1.86 -10.65
N LYS A 498 -25.18 3.03 -10.17
CA LYS A 498 -23.76 3.43 -10.19
C LYS A 498 -22.88 2.53 -9.32
N ALA A 499 -23.32 2.17 -8.11
CA ALA A 499 -22.58 1.28 -7.22
C ALA A 499 -22.45 -0.12 -7.84
N LEU A 500 -23.53 -0.67 -8.41
CA LEU A 500 -23.52 -1.93 -9.14
C LEU A 500 -22.65 -1.85 -10.40
N GLN A 501 -22.66 -0.75 -11.14
CA GLN A 501 -21.74 -0.52 -12.26
C GLN A 501 -20.30 -0.49 -11.80
N ILE A 502 -19.95 0.26 -10.76
CA ILE A 502 -18.59 0.29 -10.20
C ILE A 502 -18.13 -1.11 -9.74
N ILE A 503 -19.06 -1.89 -9.19
CA ILE A 503 -18.79 -3.23 -8.68
C ILE A 503 -18.68 -4.27 -9.82
N ASN A 504 -19.51 -4.14 -10.87
CA ASN A 504 -19.59 -5.05 -12.01
C ASN A 504 -18.68 -4.65 -13.18
N ASP A 505 -18.25 -3.39 -13.23
CA ASP A 505 -17.29 -2.92 -14.22
C ASP A 505 -16.05 -3.76 -14.05
N ASN A 506 -15.74 -4.45 -15.15
CA ASN A 506 -14.68 -5.42 -15.24
C ASN A 506 -13.34 -4.70 -15.07
N TYR A 507 -12.95 -4.43 -13.82
CA TYR A 507 -11.56 -4.49 -13.40
C TYR A 507 -11.09 -5.91 -13.72
N HIS A 508 -10.72 -6.14 -14.99
CA HIS A 508 -10.30 -7.42 -15.54
C HIS A 508 -9.38 -8.15 -14.55
N ALA A 509 -9.63 -9.45 -14.30
CA ALA A 509 -8.77 -10.42 -13.59
C ALA A 509 -7.79 -9.88 -12.50
N THR A 510 -8.16 -8.84 -11.75
CA THR A 510 -7.29 -8.11 -10.82
C THR A 510 -7.67 -8.44 -9.39
N SER A 511 -6.69 -8.45 -8.49
CA SER A 511 -6.91 -8.74 -7.07
C SER A 511 -7.84 -7.70 -6.44
N PHE A 512 -8.69 -8.12 -5.49
CA PHE A 512 -9.55 -7.21 -4.73
C PHE A 512 -8.76 -6.08 -4.04
N GLU A 513 -7.53 -6.36 -3.60
CA GLU A 513 -6.61 -5.34 -3.07
C GLU A 513 -6.30 -4.23 -4.09
N THR A 514 -6.11 -4.57 -5.36
CA THR A 514 -5.86 -3.60 -6.43
C THR A 514 -7.11 -2.75 -6.69
N LYS A 515 -8.27 -3.40 -6.72
CA LYS A 515 -9.55 -2.71 -6.92
C LYS A 515 -9.85 -1.73 -5.79
N VAL A 516 -9.63 -2.13 -4.54
CA VAL A 516 -9.72 -1.26 -3.35
C VAL A 516 -8.81 -0.04 -3.48
N ASN A 517 -7.56 -0.24 -3.89
CA ASN A 517 -6.61 0.85 -4.06
C ASN A 517 -7.05 1.85 -5.14
N ILE A 518 -7.52 1.38 -6.29
CA ILE A 518 -7.99 2.25 -7.38
C ILE A 518 -9.22 3.05 -6.94
N LEU A 519 -10.19 2.38 -6.32
CA LEU A 519 -11.46 2.99 -5.93
C LEU A 519 -11.27 4.04 -4.84
N ARG A 520 -10.38 3.78 -3.89
CA ARG A 520 -9.92 4.76 -2.90
C ARG A 520 -9.32 5.99 -3.57
N ASP A 521 -8.40 5.81 -4.52
CA ASP A 521 -7.75 6.94 -5.22
C ASP A 521 -8.78 7.76 -6.00
N GLN A 522 -9.72 7.10 -6.67
CA GLN A 522 -10.80 7.76 -7.42
C GLN A 522 -11.78 8.52 -6.52
N VAL A 523 -12.22 7.96 -5.39
CA VAL A 523 -13.09 8.66 -4.43
C VAL A 523 -12.46 9.95 -3.93
N LEU A 524 -11.15 9.96 -3.74
CA LEU A 524 -10.41 11.12 -3.26
C LEU A 524 -10.20 12.16 -4.38
N LEU A 525 -9.88 11.70 -5.60
CA LEU A 525 -9.73 12.56 -6.77
C LEU A 525 -11.06 13.21 -7.19
N ASP A 526 -12.14 12.45 -7.26
CA ASP A 526 -13.47 12.94 -7.63
C ASP A 526 -13.96 14.04 -6.66
N LYS A 527 -13.63 13.93 -5.37
CA LYS A 527 -13.94 14.96 -4.36
C LYS A 527 -13.08 16.21 -4.49
N LEU A 528 -11.81 16.06 -4.87
CA LEU A 528 -10.90 17.19 -5.13
C LEU A 528 -11.27 17.93 -6.42
N GLU A 529 -11.75 17.22 -7.43
CA GLU A 529 -12.06 17.78 -8.75
C GLU A 529 -13.47 18.40 -8.85
N LYS A 530 -14.48 17.80 -8.19
CA LYS A 530 -15.84 18.38 -8.11
C LYS A 530 -15.93 19.72 -7.38
N ALA A 531 -14.92 20.05 -6.58
CA ALA A 531 -14.84 21.36 -5.94
C ALA A 531 -14.54 22.51 -6.93
N ASN A 532 -14.21 22.20 -8.21
CA ASN A 532 -13.81 23.18 -9.21
C ASN A 532 -14.28 22.79 -10.64
N ASP A 533 -15.57 23.00 -10.92
CA ASP A 533 -16.35 22.69 -12.14
C ASP A 533 -15.57 22.54 -13.48
N ASP A 534 -15.87 21.45 -14.22
CA ASP A 534 -16.52 21.40 -15.56
C ASP A 534 -16.66 19.92 -15.99
N TYR A 535 -17.89 19.39 -16.14
CA TYR A 535 -18.19 17.94 -16.13
C TYR A 535 -17.96 17.21 -17.47
N GLU A 536 -18.08 17.92 -18.61
CA GLU A 536 -17.99 17.28 -19.93
C GLU A 536 -16.55 16.97 -20.37
N LYS A 537 -15.57 17.79 -19.95
CA LYS A 537 -14.14 17.50 -20.20
C LYS A 537 -13.61 16.37 -19.30
N GLN A 538 -14.28 16.06 -18.20
CA GLN A 538 -13.85 15.03 -17.25
C GLN A 538 -14.06 13.62 -17.82
N ALA A 539 -15.18 13.34 -18.48
CA ALA A 539 -15.41 12.03 -19.10
C ALA A 539 -14.37 11.69 -20.17
N GLU A 540 -13.98 12.68 -20.98
CA GLU A 540 -12.98 12.52 -22.05
C GLU A 540 -11.55 12.32 -21.49
N ILE A 541 -11.20 13.02 -20.40
CA ILE A 541 -9.92 12.84 -19.71
C ILE A 541 -9.88 11.47 -19.00
N ILE A 542 -11.00 11.04 -18.40
CA ILE A 542 -11.15 9.73 -17.75
C ILE A 542 -11.01 8.60 -18.78
N GLU A 543 -11.68 8.68 -19.92
CA GLU A 543 -11.55 7.69 -21.00
C GLU A 543 -10.11 7.65 -21.57
N SER A 544 -9.46 8.81 -21.73
CA SER A 544 -8.07 8.87 -22.18
C SER A 544 -7.09 8.28 -21.14
N HIS A 545 -7.31 8.51 -19.85
CA HIS A 545 -6.50 7.95 -18.77
C HIS A 545 -6.69 6.44 -18.63
N ILE A 546 -7.93 5.96 -18.77
CA ILE A 546 -8.25 4.52 -18.80
C ILE A 546 -7.57 3.85 -20.00
N ALA A 547 -7.59 4.47 -21.17
CA ALA A 547 -6.92 3.95 -22.36
C ALA A 547 -5.41 3.84 -22.15
N ILE A 548 -4.78 4.85 -21.55
CA ILE A 548 -3.33 4.87 -21.28
C ILE A 548 -2.96 3.83 -20.21
N GLU A 549 -3.72 3.71 -19.12
CA GLU A 549 -3.43 2.76 -18.04
C GLU A 549 -3.67 1.32 -18.50
N ASN A 550 -4.71 1.07 -19.29
CA ASN A 550 -4.93 -0.22 -19.93
C ASN A 550 -3.82 -0.57 -20.91
N GLN A 551 -3.28 0.40 -21.66
CA GLN A 551 -2.16 0.17 -22.57
C GLN A 551 -0.86 -0.17 -21.81
N ILE A 552 -0.59 0.51 -20.71
CA ILE A 552 0.57 0.21 -19.84
C ILE A 552 0.43 -1.15 -19.18
N LEU A 553 -0.76 -1.49 -18.69
CA LEU A 553 -1.04 -2.80 -18.11
C LEU A 553 -0.99 -3.91 -19.16
N PHE A 554 -1.45 -3.64 -20.38
CA PHE A 554 -1.30 -4.56 -21.50
C PHE A 554 0.17 -4.82 -21.82
N GLN A 555 1.00 -3.77 -21.87
CA GLN A 555 2.46 -3.91 -22.06
C GLN A 555 3.11 -4.71 -20.94
N LYS A 556 2.78 -4.44 -19.67
CA LYS A 556 3.30 -5.22 -18.53
C LYS A 556 2.82 -6.67 -18.56
N ASN A 557 1.56 -6.92 -18.93
CA ASN A 557 1.05 -8.27 -19.08
C ASN A 557 1.69 -9.00 -20.26
N GLU A 558 1.99 -8.32 -21.37
CA GLU A 558 2.76 -8.89 -22.47
C GLU A 558 4.19 -9.23 -22.05
N GLU A 559 4.88 -8.34 -21.31
CA GLU A 559 6.21 -8.64 -20.75
C GLU A 559 6.18 -9.84 -19.79
N VAL A 560 5.17 -9.92 -18.91
CA VAL A 560 4.99 -11.05 -18.00
C VAL A 560 4.65 -12.33 -18.77
N LEU A 561 3.80 -12.25 -19.81
CA LEU A 561 3.48 -13.39 -20.68
C LEU A 561 4.70 -13.85 -21.49
N GLN A 562 5.54 -12.93 -21.96
CA GLN A 562 6.80 -13.26 -22.62
C GLN A 562 7.78 -13.92 -21.65
N ASN A 563 7.87 -13.43 -20.41
CA ASN A 563 8.67 -14.06 -19.36
C ASN A 563 8.14 -15.46 -19.02
N ILE A 564 6.82 -15.64 -18.85
CA ILE A 564 6.21 -16.96 -18.63
C ILE A 564 6.49 -17.88 -19.82
N LYS A 565 6.33 -17.40 -21.07
CA LYS A 565 6.65 -18.18 -22.29
C LYS A 565 8.11 -18.62 -22.31
N SER A 566 9.04 -17.72 -21.96
CA SER A 566 10.47 -18.04 -21.89
C SER A 566 10.76 -19.10 -20.83
N VAL A 567 10.14 -18.99 -19.65
CA VAL A 567 10.27 -19.97 -18.55
C VAL A 567 9.62 -21.32 -18.92
N THR A 568 8.48 -21.33 -19.62
CA THR A 568 7.88 -22.57 -20.11
C THR A 568 8.73 -23.24 -21.18
N ILE A 569 9.34 -22.47 -22.09
CA ILE A 569 10.28 -22.99 -23.10
C ILE A 569 11.51 -23.56 -22.41
N GLU A 570 12.08 -22.88 -21.41
CA GLU A 570 13.19 -23.42 -20.61
C GLU A 570 12.81 -24.71 -19.88
N LYS A 571 11.60 -24.79 -19.33
CA LYS A 571 11.09 -25.98 -18.67
C LYS A 571 10.89 -27.14 -19.65
N GLU A 572 10.34 -26.90 -20.84
CA GLU A 572 10.22 -27.91 -21.90
C GLU A 572 11.59 -28.38 -22.42
N ILE A 573 12.57 -27.48 -22.54
CA ILE A 573 13.96 -27.85 -22.85
C ILE A 573 14.56 -28.71 -21.75
N LEU A 574 14.27 -28.42 -20.47
CA LEU A 574 14.71 -29.24 -19.34
C LEU A 574 14.01 -30.60 -19.29
N GLU A 575 12.71 -30.67 -19.56
CA GLU A 575 11.95 -31.93 -19.63
C GLU A 575 12.41 -32.79 -20.81
N THR A 576 12.65 -32.22 -21.99
CA THR A 576 13.20 -32.97 -23.13
C THR A 576 14.62 -33.47 -22.87
N LYS A 577 15.47 -32.69 -22.18
CA LYS A 577 16.78 -33.15 -21.70
C LYS A 577 16.64 -34.29 -20.69
N LYS A 578 15.68 -34.20 -19.77
CA LYS A 578 15.39 -35.25 -18.79
C LYS A 578 14.91 -36.53 -19.46
N ILE A 579 13.98 -36.45 -20.41
CA ILE A 579 13.48 -37.59 -21.19
C ILE A 579 14.62 -38.23 -21.98
N LYS A 580 15.49 -37.44 -22.63
CA LYS A 580 16.68 -37.96 -23.32
C LYS A 580 17.65 -38.65 -22.36
N ALA A 581 17.86 -38.09 -21.17
CA ALA A 581 18.69 -38.72 -20.15
C ALA A 581 18.08 -40.03 -19.64
N GLU A 582 16.77 -40.08 -19.41
CA GLU A 582 16.04 -41.29 -19.00
C GLU A 582 16.04 -42.36 -20.09
N GLN A 583 15.89 -41.98 -21.36
CA GLN A 583 16.05 -42.88 -22.51
C GLN A 583 17.48 -43.42 -22.59
N ASN A 584 18.49 -42.56 -22.41
CA ASN A 584 19.88 -43.00 -22.37
C ASN A 584 20.14 -43.97 -21.21
N ILE A 585 19.57 -43.71 -20.03
CA ILE A 585 19.66 -44.63 -18.88
C ILE A 585 18.96 -45.95 -19.18
N ARG A 586 17.77 -45.95 -19.81
CA ARG A 586 17.08 -47.19 -20.22
C ARG A 586 17.88 -47.96 -21.25
N ASN A 587 18.43 -47.29 -22.27
CA ASN A 587 19.27 -47.92 -23.28
C ASN A 587 20.54 -48.50 -22.65
N PHE A 588 21.14 -47.80 -21.69
CA PHE A 588 22.30 -48.31 -20.95
C PHE A 588 21.94 -49.51 -20.07
N LYS A 589 20.78 -49.50 -19.40
CA LYS A 589 20.27 -50.64 -18.64
C LYS A 589 20.00 -51.84 -19.53
N GLN A 590 19.35 -51.65 -20.67
CA GLN A 590 19.03 -52.71 -21.61
C GLN A 590 20.30 -53.27 -22.27
N ALA A 591 21.27 -52.42 -22.61
CA ALA A 591 22.58 -52.87 -23.08
C ALA A 591 23.33 -53.67 -22.00
N ASN A 592 23.23 -53.26 -20.75
CA ASN A 592 23.87 -53.97 -19.64
C ASN A 592 23.16 -55.29 -19.30
N GLU A 593 21.83 -55.35 -19.41
CA GLU A 593 21.05 -56.60 -19.31
C GLU A 593 21.39 -57.53 -20.46
N ASN A 594 21.47 -57.04 -21.70
CA ASN A 594 21.91 -57.83 -22.85
C ASN A 594 23.34 -58.37 -22.64
N LEU A 595 24.27 -57.54 -22.14
CA LEU A 595 25.62 -57.97 -21.78
C LEU A 595 25.59 -59.02 -20.65
N LEU A 596 24.68 -58.90 -19.69
CA LEU A 596 24.49 -59.89 -18.63
C LEU A 596 23.98 -61.21 -19.20
N THR A 597 23.03 -61.15 -20.15
CA THR A 597 22.48 -62.35 -20.81
C THR A 597 23.52 -63.02 -21.70
N GLU A 598 24.35 -62.26 -22.42
CA GLU A 598 25.48 -62.80 -23.17
C GLU A 598 26.51 -63.44 -22.22
N LYS A 599 26.79 -62.81 -21.07
CA LYS A 599 27.64 -63.42 -20.05
C LYS A 599 27.03 -64.69 -19.48
N THR A 600 25.73 -64.76 -19.22
CA THR A 600 25.10 -65.99 -18.73
C THR A 600 25.08 -67.10 -19.78
N LEU A 601 24.84 -66.77 -21.05
CA LEU A 601 24.92 -67.75 -22.15
C LEU A 601 26.36 -68.25 -22.34
N ALA A 602 27.36 -67.38 -22.23
CA ALA A 602 28.77 -67.78 -22.24
C ALA A 602 29.12 -68.65 -21.01
N ILE A 603 28.54 -68.37 -19.84
CA ILE A 603 28.69 -69.21 -18.64
C ILE A 603 28.04 -70.58 -18.85
N GLU A 604 26.86 -70.68 -19.46
CA GLU A 604 26.21 -71.95 -19.79
C GLU A 604 26.98 -72.74 -20.86
N GLU A 605 27.57 -72.07 -21.85
CA GLU A 605 28.48 -72.71 -22.81
C GLU A 605 29.74 -73.24 -22.11
N VAL A 606 30.31 -72.49 -21.17
CA VAL A 606 31.43 -72.95 -20.32
C VAL A 606 31.01 -74.11 -19.41
N PHE A 607 29.77 -74.11 -18.90
CA PHE A 607 29.25 -75.18 -18.05
C PHE A 607 29.06 -76.48 -18.84
N SER A 608 28.55 -76.42 -20.07
CA SER A 608 28.44 -77.60 -20.95
C SER A 608 29.81 -78.17 -21.34
N LYS A 609 30.80 -77.31 -21.63
CA LYS A 609 32.19 -77.74 -21.82
C LYS A 609 32.82 -78.32 -20.55
N ASN A 610 32.47 -77.80 -19.37
CA ASN A 610 32.93 -78.34 -18.09
C ASN A 610 32.36 -79.73 -17.77
N THR A 611 31.12 -80.04 -18.19
CA THR A 611 30.57 -81.40 -18.05
C THR A 611 31.27 -82.43 -18.97
N GLU A 612 31.77 -81.98 -20.12
CA GLU A 612 32.62 -82.80 -21.00
C GLU A 612 34.02 -83.02 -20.38
N ILE A 613 34.56 -81.99 -19.70
CA ILE A 613 35.81 -82.04 -18.92
C ILE A 613 35.70 -82.95 -17.68
N GLU A 614 34.55 -83.00 -16.99
CA GLU A 614 34.34 -83.92 -15.86
C GLU A 614 34.34 -85.40 -16.25
N SER A 615 33.91 -85.73 -17.47
CA SER A 615 34.01 -87.09 -18.03
C SER A 615 35.47 -87.50 -18.33
N LEU A 616 36.32 -86.54 -18.70
CA LEU A 616 37.76 -86.71 -18.93
C LEU A 616 38.56 -86.71 -17.62
N ASN A 617 38.11 -85.98 -16.59
CA ASN A 617 38.73 -85.92 -15.27
C ASN A 617 38.60 -87.23 -14.47
N SER A 618 37.60 -88.07 -14.75
CA SER A 618 37.53 -89.44 -14.20
C SER A 618 38.71 -90.34 -14.62
N LYS A 619 39.41 -89.99 -15.71
CA LYS A 619 40.61 -90.69 -16.21
C LYS A 619 41.94 -90.03 -15.78
N LEU A 620 41.90 -88.82 -15.22
CA LEU A 620 43.08 -88.07 -14.76
C LEU A 620 43.29 -88.12 -13.23
N ALA A 621 42.30 -88.61 -12.47
CA ALA A 621 42.36 -88.84 -11.03
C ALA A 621 43.51 -89.79 -10.58
N GLU A 622 44.17 -90.48 -11.51
CA GLU A 622 45.36 -91.31 -11.25
C GLU A 622 46.69 -90.54 -11.48
N THR A 623 46.65 -89.34 -12.07
CA THR A 623 47.82 -88.49 -12.36
C THR A 623 47.93 -87.25 -11.46
N GLU A 624 46.87 -86.92 -10.72
CA GLU A 624 46.77 -85.74 -9.84
C GLU A 624 47.65 -85.80 -8.58
N LYS A 625 48.32 -86.92 -8.29
CA LYS A 625 49.29 -87.01 -7.20
C LYS A 625 50.66 -86.35 -7.51
N ASN A 626 50.87 -85.89 -8.74
CA ASN A 626 52.12 -85.27 -9.21
C ASN A 626 52.00 -83.80 -9.66
N LEU A 627 50.82 -83.16 -9.60
CA LEU A 627 50.60 -81.80 -10.13
C LEU A 627 50.17 -80.75 -9.09
N GLU A 628 50.26 -81.09 -7.80
CA GLU A 628 50.02 -80.15 -6.68
C GLU A 628 51.10 -79.05 -6.57
N ARG A 629 52.18 -79.18 -7.35
CA ARG A 629 53.29 -78.23 -7.40
C ARG A 629 53.09 -77.06 -8.38
N GLN A 630 52.11 -77.10 -9.29
CA GLN A 630 51.86 -76.04 -10.29
C GLN A 630 50.71 -75.08 -9.94
N ARG A 631 49.88 -75.37 -8.93
CA ARG A 631 48.75 -74.50 -8.53
C ARG A 631 49.16 -73.31 -7.64
N LEU A 632 50.34 -73.35 -7.01
CA LEU A 632 50.84 -72.23 -6.21
C LEU A 632 51.34 -71.05 -7.07
N GLU A 633 51.87 -71.30 -8.27
CA GLU A 633 52.40 -70.25 -9.16
C GLU A 633 51.28 -69.41 -9.82
N ASN A 634 50.13 -70.00 -10.16
CA ASN A 634 49.04 -69.28 -10.82
C ASN A 634 48.21 -68.39 -9.88
N LYS A 635 48.22 -68.65 -8.56
CA LYS A 635 47.59 -67.76 -7.58
C LYS A 635 48.42 -66.50 -7.36
N HIS A 636 49.75 -66.65 -7.31
CA HIS A 636 50.68 -65.54 -7.19
C HIS A 636 50.62 -64.57 -8.38
N LEU A 637 50.51 -65.09 -9.61
CA LEU A 637 50.42 -64.25 -10.81
C LEU A 637 49.20 -63.32 -10.80
N LYS A 638 48.07 -63.78 -10.26
CA LYS A 638 46.84 -62.99 -10.15
C LYS A 638 46.94 -61.90 -9.08
N ASP A 639 47.53 -62.22 -7.93
CA ASP A 639 47.73 -61.25 -6.84
C ASP A 639 48.74 -60.14 -7.23
N VAL A 640 49.73 -60.45 -8.07
CA VAL A 640 50.67 -59.46 -8.63
C VAL A 640 49.99 -58.57 -9.69
N GLU A 641 49.09 -59.12 -10.50
CA GLU A 641 48.38 -58.36 -11.53
C GLU A 641 47.36 -57.37 -10.93
N ASP A 642 46.65 -57.78 -9.89
CA ASP A 642 45.75 -56.90 -9.13
C ASP A 642 46.53 -55.79 -8.38
N TRP A 643 47.72 -56.09 -7.83
CA TRP A 643 48.57 -55.06 -7.22
C TRP A 643 49.06 -54.03 -8.25
N LYS A 644 49.43 -54.45 -9.47
CA LYS A 644 49.85 -53.55 -10.55
C LYS A 644 48.72 -52.62 -11.01
N ASN A 645 47.50 -53.14 -11.13
CA ASN A 645 46.34 -52.34 -11.52
C ASN A 645 46.03 -51.28 -10.45
N ASN A 646 46.03 -51.66 -9.16
CA ASN A 646 45.80 -50.73 -8.06
C ASN A 646 46.89 -49.64 -7.97
N LYS A 647 48.17 -50.00 -8.23
CA LYS A 647 49.26 -49.02 -8.31
C LYS A 647 49.05 -48.01 -9.44
N SER A 648 48.65 -48.49 -10.62
CA SER A 648 48.36 -47.63 -11.78
C SER A 648 47.23 -46.65 -11.49
N ASP A 649 46.14 -47.12 -10.88
CA ASP A 649 44.99 -46.28 -10.54
C ASP A 649 45.33 -45.25 -9.45
N TYR A 650 46.10 -45.64 -8.43
CA TYR A 650 46.57 -44.73 -7.37
C TYR A 650 47.40 -43.58 -7.94
N VAL A 651 48.38 -43.90 -8.79
CA VAL A 651 49.25 -42.89 -9.43
C VAL A 651 48.43 -41.97 -10.32
N LYS A 652 47.49 -42.51 -11.09
CA LYS A 652 46.66 -41.72 -11.99
C LYS A 652 45.76 -40.72 -11.24
N SER A 653 45.12 -41.15 -10.15
CA SER A 653 44.27 -40.28 -9.33
C SER A 653 45.08 -39.13 -8.71
N HIS A 654 46.22 -39.43 -8.08
CA HIS A 654 47.06 -38.41 -7.43
C HIS A 654 47.71 -37.45 -8.44
N MET A 655 47.98 -37.93 -9.65
CA MET A 655 48.47 -37.10 -10.76
C MET A 655 47.40 -36.13 -11.27
N GLU A 656 46.12 -36.53 -11.29
CA GLU A 656 45.02 -35.61 -11.62
C GLU A 656 44.86 -34.52 -10.56
N ASP A 657 44.93 -34.87 -9.28
CA ASP A 657 44.88 -33.90 -8.18
C ASP A 657 46.04 -32.90 -8.25
N LYS A 658 47.27 -33.38 -8.48
CA LYS A 658 48.42 -32.47 -8.66
C LYS A 658 48.28 -31.59 -9.89
N ARG A 659 47.72 -32.10 -10.98
CA ARG A 659 47.45 -31.29 -12.18
C ARG A 659 46.45 -30.18 -11.87
N LEU A 660 45.42 -30.45 -11.06
CA LEU A 660 44.47 -29.44 -10.60
C LEU A 660 45.15 -28.39 -9.71
N ASP A 661 46.08 -28.78 -8.83
CA ASP A 661 46.88 -27.84 -8.04
C ASP A 661 47.67 -26.86 -8.93
N TYR A 662 48.33 -27.36 -9.98
CA TYR A 662 49.06 -26.51 -10.93
C TYR A 662 48.14 -25.57 -11.72
N ILE A 663 46.95 -26.03 -12.13
CA ILE A 663 45.95 -25.19 -12.81
C ILE A 663 45.46 -24.08 -11.88
N SER A 664 45.11 -24.45 -10.64
CA SER A 664 44.73 -23.56 -9.55
C SER A 664 45.80 -22.48 -9.30
N ALA A 665 47.06 -22.89 -9.15
CA ALA A 665 48.22 -22.02 -8.97
C ALA A 665 48.45 -21.09 -10.17
N SER A 666 48.23 -21.56 -11.40
CA SER A 666 48.37 -20.72 -12.61
C SER A 666 47.34 -19.59 -12.66
N LYS A 667 46.08 -19.86 -12.28
CA LYS A 667 45.03 -18.82 -12.20
C LYS A 667 45.36 -17.74 -11.18
N TYR A 668 45.98 -18.14 -10.06
CA TYR A 668 46.45 -17.22 -9.03
C TYR A 668 47.52 -16.26 -9.58
N CYS A 669 48.41 -16.72 -10.47
CA CYS A 669 49.49 -15.91 -11.04
C CYS A 669 49.06 -15.02 -12.22
N ILE A 670 48.09 -15.45 -13.05
CA ILE A 670 47.70 -14.72 -14.27
C ILE A 670 47.15 -13.33 -13.94
N ARG A 671 46.32 -13.19 -12.89
CA ARG A 671 45.67 -11.92 -12.55
C ARG A 671 46.67 -10.79 -12.25
N PRO A 672 47.65 -10.95 -11.34
CA PRO A 672 48.69 -9.94 -11.12
C PRO A 672 49.53 -9.64 -12.35
N SER A 673 49.87 -10.66 -13.16
CA SER A 673 50.66 -10.46 -14.38
C SER A 673 49.92 -9.62 -15.43
N VAL A 674 48.61 -9.80 -15.58
CA VAL A 674 47.79 -8.96 -16.48
C VAL A 674 47.71 -7.53 -15.97
N VAL A 675 47.52 -7.32 -14.67
CA VAL A 675 47.50 -5.97 -14.07
C VAL A 675 48.82 -5.24 -14.30
N LEU A 676 49.95 -5.93 -14.13
CA LEU A 676 51.27 -5.36 -14.38
C LEU A 676 51.49 -5.04 -15.87
N LEU A 677 51.04 -5.90 -16.78
CA LEU A 677 51.15 -5.67 -18.22
C LEU A 677 50.27 -4.50 -18.67
N CYS A 678 49.05 -4.37 -18.12
CA CYS A 678 48.20 -3.20 -18.34
C CYS A 678 48.83 -1.93 -17.78
N GLY A 679 49.40 -1.96 -16.57
CA GLY A 679 50.10 -0.81 -15.98
C GLY A 679 51.32 -0.38 -16.80
N ALA A 680 52.12 -1.33 -17.26
CA ALA A 680 53.27 -1.09 -18.12
C ALA A 680 52.86 -0.51 -19.49
N MET A 681 51.75 -0.97 -20.08
CA MET A 681 51.23 -0.41 -21.33
C MET A 681 50.59 0.98 -21.18
N LEU A 682 49.99 1.28 -20.02
CA LEU A 682 49.41 2.59 -19.75
C LEU A 682 50.46 3.64 -19.40
N THR A 683 51.61 3.25 -18.85
CA THR A 683 52.67 4.19 -18.44
C THR A 683 53.16 5.10 -19.59
N PRO A 684 53.48 4.60 -20.81
CA PRO A 684 53.83 5.45 -21.95
C PRO A 684 52.72 6.42 -22.36
N VAL A 685 51.45 6.00 -22.25
CA VAL A 685 50.30 6.85 -22.56
C VAL A 685 50.20 7.98 -21.54
N ILE A 686 50.31 7.66 -20.25
CA ILE A 686 50.28 8.66 -19.17
C ILE A 686 51.43 9.67 -19.31
N VAL A 687 52.64 9.19 -19.65
CA VAL A 687 53.79 10.07 -19.89
C VAL A 687 53.58 10.97 -21.11
N ARG A 688 53.07 10.40 -22.21
CA ARG A 688 52.82 11.17 -23.45
C ARG A 688 51.78 12.28 -23.26
N TYR A 689 50.75 12.01 -22.46
CA TYR A 689 49.66 12.96 -22.20
C TYR A 689 49.83 13.71 -20.86
N TYR A 690 51.00 13.65 -20.22
CA TYR A 690 51.23 14.25 -18.90
C TYR A 690 50.99 15.76 -18.91
N SER A 691 51.43 16.47 -19.97
CA SER A 691 51.23 17.92 -20.08
C SER A 691 49.76 18.30 -20.22
N GLU A 692 48.97 17.51 -20.96
CA GLU A 692 47.52 17.73 -21.11
C GLU A 692 46.75 17.40 -19.83
N LEU A 693 47.16 16.34 -19.11
CA LEU A 693 46.59 16.00 -17.81
C LEU A 693 46.94 17.07 -16.76
N LYS A 694 48.15 17.63 -16.81
CA LYS A 694 48.57 18.72 -15.92
C LYS A 694 47.69 19.96 -16.09
N THR A 695 47.48 20.42 -17.33
CA THR A 695 46.63 21.60 -17.59
C THR A 695 45.17 21.36 -17.19
N LEU A 696 44.65 20.14 -17.38
CA LEU A 696 43.29 19.76 -17.00
C LEU A 696 43.08 19.69 -15.47
N ILE A 697 44.13 19.39 -14.72
CA ILE A 697 44.09 19.36 -13.25
C ILE A 697 44.29 20.75 -12.65
N GLU A 698 45.19 21.56 -13.22
CA GLU A 698 45.40 22.96 -12.81
C GLU A 698 44.14 23.80 -13.03
N THR A 699 43.40 23.58 -14.14
CA THR A 699 42.10 24.24 -14.38
C THR A 699 41.02 23.88 -13.35
N LYS A 700 41.17 22.75 -12.63
CA LYS A 700 40.28 22.36 -11.52
C LYS A 700 40.80 22.79 -10.14
N GLY A 701 41.87 23.59 -10.07
CA GLY A 701 42.38 24.17 -8.84
C GLY A 701 43.27 23.24 -7.99
N TYR A 702 43.73 22.12 -8.55
CA TYR A 702 44.61 21.19 -7.84
C TYR A 702 46.08 21.43 -8.22
N SER A 703 46.97 21.35 -7.23
CA SER A 703 48.41 21.50 -7.45
C SER A 703 49.01 20.31 -8.21
N GLU A 704 50.11 20.55 -8.94
CA GLU A 704 50.88 19.51 -9.64
C GLU A 704 51.31 18.36 -8.70
N ILE A 705 51.54 18.68 -7.42
CA ILE A 705 51.90 17.71 -6.39
C ILE A 705 50.79 16.65 -6.24
N ASN A 706 49.52 17.00 -6.42
CA ASN A 706 48.41 16.04 -6.30
C ASN A 706 48.41 15.01 -7.43
N LEU A 707 48.75 15.41 -8.66
CA LEU A 707 48.90 14.47 -9.78
C LEU A 707 50.06 13.51 -9.52
N VAL A 708 51.20 14.04 -9.05
CA VAL A 708 52.37 13.22 -8.72
C VAL A 708 52.05 12.26 -7.56
N ILE A 709 51.36 12.72 -6.51
CA ILE A 709 50.90 11.87 -5.40
C ILE A 709 49.95 10.79 -5.92
N LEU A 710 49.00 11.11 -6.80
CA LEU A 710 48.09 10.12 -7.36
C LEU A 710 48.84 9.03 -8.15
N ILE A 711 49.82 9.43 -8.97
CA ILE A 711 50.67 8.50 -9.71
C ILE A 711 51.49 7.63 -8.75
N ILE A 712 52.06 8.22 -7.69
CA ILE A 712 52.81 7.49 -6.66
C ILE A 712 51.89 6.51 -5.92
N ILE A 713 50.69 6.91 -5.54
CA ILE A 713 49.72 6.04 -4.86
C ILE A 713 49.31 4.88 -5.78
N LEU A 714 49.04 5.12 -7.06
CA LEU A 714 48.72 4.07 -8.02
C LEU A 714 49.91 3.12 -8.23
N ALA A 715 51.14 3.65 -8.30
CA ALA A 715 52.35 2.85 -8.39
C ALA A 715 52.60 2.02 -7.12
N LEU A 716 52.36 2.60 -5.93
CA LEU A 716 52.49 1.91 -4.65
C LEU A 716 51.41 0.84 -4.46
N LEU A 717 50.16 1.10 -4.88
CA LEU A 717 49.08 0.10 -4.84
C LEU A 717 49.36 -1.06 -5.78
N ALA A 718 49.79 -0.77 -7.02
CA ALA A 718 50.20 -1.81 -7.97
C ALA A 718 51.41 -2.61 -7.46
N GLY A 719 52.41 -1.92 -6.89
CA GLY A 719 53.58 -2.53 -6.26
C GLY A 719 53.23 -3.38 -5.04
N TRP A 720 52.30 -2.92 -4.20
CA TRP A 720 51.83 -3.62 -3.01
C TRP A 720 51.04 -4.88 -3.36
N GLU A 721 50.09 -4.81 -4.30
CA GLU A 721 49.38 -5.98 -4.80
C GLU A 721 50.35 -7.02 -5.39
N LEU A 722 51.36 -6.55 -6.13
CA LEU A 722 52.35 -7.43 -6.74
C LEU A 722 53.24 -8.08 -5.68
N LEU A 723 53.92 -7.31 -4.84
CA LEU A 723 54.91 -7.82 -3.89
C LEU A 723 54.28 -8.68 -2.79
N PHE A 724 53.12 -8.25 -2.26
CA PHE A 724 52.47 -8.96 -1.17
C PHE A 724 51.91 -10.32 -1.63
N ARG A 725 51.26 -10.38 -2.79
CA ARG A 725 50.65 -11.63 -3.28
C ARG A 725 51.61 -12.56 -4.00
N THR A 726 52.63 -12.04 -4.69
CA THR A 726 53.55 -12.89 -5.46
C THR A 726 54.75 -13.40 -4.66
N TYR A 727 55.15 -12.75 -3.57
CA TYR A 727 56.39 -13.12 -2.87
C TYR A 727 56.22 -13.48 -1.39
N LEU A 728 55.24 -12.90 -0.69
CA LEU A 728 55.11 -13.07 0.77
C LEU A 728 54.04 -14.08 1.21
N ALA A 729 53.00 -14.32 0.40
CA ALA A 729 51.87 -15.16 0.83
C ALA A 729 52.04 -16.66 0.53
N ASP A 730 52.65 -17.06 -0.60
CA ASP A 730 52.80 -18.50 -0.94
C ASP A 730 53.84 -18.75 -2.06
N ARG A 731 55.13 -18.78 -1.70
CA ARG A 731 56.27 -18.84 -2.66
C ARG A 731 56.21 -20.06 -3.59
N ASP A 732 55.76 -21.20 -3.09
CA ASP A 732 55.73 -22.45 -3.86
C ASP A 732 54.59 -22.46 -4.87
N ARG A 733 53.43 -21.91 -4.50
CA ARG A 733 52.27 -21.80 -5.40
C ARG A 733 52.57 -20.88 -6.58
N VAL A 734 53.30 -19.78 -6.36
CA VAL A 734 53.71 -18.88 -7.45
C VAL A 734 54.73 -19.54 -8.38
N LYS A 735 55.69 -20.29 -7.83
CA LYS A 735 56.66 -21.05 -8.63
C LYS A 735 55.96 -22.11 -9.50
N MET A 736 55.02 -22.87 -8.93
CA MET A 736 54.21 -23.85 -9.66
C MET A 736 53.37 -23.20 -10.76
N GLY A 737 52.69 -22.09 -10.45
CA GLY A 737 51.87 -21.35 -11.41
C GLY A 737 52.67 -20.80 -12.58
N LEU A 738 53.84 -20.20 -12.33
CA LEU A 738 54.73 -19.67 -13.37
C LEU A 738 55.31 -20.79 -14.25
N GLN A 739 55.73 -21.91 -13.66
CA GLN A 739 56.19 -23.08 -14.43
C GLN A 739 55.07 -23.60 -15.33
N TRP A 740 53.84 -23.67 -14.84
CA TRP A 740 52.68 -24.10 -15.63
C TRP A 740 52.39 -23.12 -16.78
N ILE A 741 52.41 -21.81 -16.54
CA ILE A 741 52.17 -20.79 -17.57
C ILE A 741 53.30 -20.81 -18.63
N SER A 742 54.55 -21.04 -18.23
CA SER A 742 55.70 -21.13 -19.15
C SER A 742 55.58 -22.26 -20.17
N THR A 743 54.70 -23.23 -19.94
CA THR A 743 54.40 -24.28 -20.92
C THR A 743 53.59 -23.79 -22.12
N LEU A 744 53.03 -22.56 -22.08
CA LEU A 744 52.25 -21.92 -23.16
C LEU A 744 51.14 -22.81 -23.73
N GLY A 745 50.57 -23.69 -22.91
CA GLY A 745 49.47 -24.56 -23.31
C GLY A 745 49.87 -25.89 -23.96
N PHE A 746 51.14 -26.11 -24.30
CA PHE A 746 51.59 -27.36 -24.93
C PHE A 746 51.57 -28.54 -23.95
N ASN A 747 50.73 -29.55 -24.25
CA ASN A 747 50.55 -30.73 -23.39
C ASN A 747 51.84 -31.52 -23.17
N THR A 748 52.75 -31.55 -24.15
CA THR A 748 54.05 -32.25 -24.06
C THR A 748 55.02 -31.60 -23.06
N LYS A 749 54.91 -30.29 -22.82
CA LYS A 749 55.71 -29.61 -21.79
C LYS A 749 55.08 -29.74 -20.40
N LYS A 750 53.75 -29.76 -20.34
CA LYS A 750 53.00 -29.99 -19.09
C LYS A 750 53.26 -31.38 -18.51
N SER A 751 53.29 -32.41 -19.35
CA SER A 751 53.65 -33.76 -18.90
C SER A 751 55.05 -33.80 -18.31
N LYS A 752 56.04 -33.14 -18.94
CA LYS A 752 57.42 -33.08 -18.41
C LYS A 752 57.54 -32.49 -17.01
N ILE A 753 56.68 -31.54 -16.61
CA ILE A 753 56.68 -30.98 -15.25
C ILE A 753 56.14 -31.99 -14.23
N LEU A 754 55.22 -32.87 -14.66
CA LEU A 754 54.53 -33.82 -13.79
C LEU A 754 55.26 -35.17 -13.67
N ILE A 755 56.13 -35.53 -14.63
CA ILE A 755 56.92 -36.79 -14.62
C ILE A 755 57.67 -37.06 -13.30
N PRO A 756 58.33 -36.08 -12.65
CA PRO A 756 59.00 -36.32 -11.37
C PRO A 756 58.04 -36.74 -10.26
N TYR A 757 56.79 -36.23 -10.28
CA TYR A 757 55.75 -36.57 -9.30
C TYR A 757 55.15 -37.95 -9.57
N GLU A 758 54.99 -38.33 -10.84
CA GLU A 758 54.58 -39.69 -11.21
C GLU A 758 55.52 -40.75 -10.63
N GLN A 759 56.83 -40.51 -10.75
CA GLN A 759 57.86 -41.36 -10.15
C GLN A 759 57.85 -41.32 -8.62
N SER A 760 57.54 -40.16 -8.02
CA SER A 760 57.42 -40.02 -6.56
C SER A 760 56.22 -40.78 -6.01
N PHE A 761 55.04 -40.66 -6.63
CA PHE A 761 53.82 -41.34 -6.21
C PHE A 761 53.91 -42.85 -6.44
N ALA A 762 54.57 -43.28 -7.52
CA ALA A 762 54.86 -44.70 -7.72
C ALA A 762 55.75 -45.26 -6.60
N LYS A 763 56.78 -44.51 -6.17
CA LYS A 763 57.63 -44.90 -5.03
C LYS A 763 56.89 -44.87 -3.70
N GLU A 764 56.02 -43.89 -3.50
CA GLU A 764 55.21 -43.77 -2.27
C GLU A 764 54.25 -44.96 -2.13
N TYR A 765 53.60 -45.36 -3.23
CA TYR A 765 52.77 -46.56 -3.25
C TYR A 765 53.59 -47.82 -2.92
N ASP A 766 54.80 -47.95 -3.46
CA ASP A 766 55.70 -49.09 -3.18
C ASP A 766 56.15 -49.15 -1.71
N ILE A 767 56.22 -48.01 -1.02
CA ILE A 767 56.55 -47.96 0.41
C ILE A 767 55.36 -48.40 1.26
N ILE A 768 54.15 -47.99 0.90
CA ILE A 768 52.94 -48.24 1.70
C ILE A 768 52.39 -49.65 1.42
N HIS A 769 52.53 -50.16 0.19
CA HIS A 769 51.96 -51.43 -0.26
C HIS A 769 53.07 -52.33 -0.81
N ILE A 770 53.53 -53.28 0.00
CA ILE A 770 54.62 -54.20 -0.37
C ILE A 770 54.16 -55.09 -1.53
N GLU A 771 54.93 -55.11 -2.62
CA GLU A 771 54.70 -56.01 -3.75
C GLU A 771 54.66 -57.48 -3.26
N PRO A 772 53.64 -58.27 -3.62
CA PRO A 772 53.55 -59.67 -3.21
C PRO A 772 54.80 -60.42 -3.68
N LYS A 773 55.50 -61.13 -2.78
CA LYS A 773 56.64 -61.99 -3.12
C LYS A 773 56.26 -63.45 -2.95
N ILE A 774 56.69 -64.31 -3.88
CA ILE A 774 56.60 -65.77 -3.72
C ILE A 774 57.36 -66.14 -2.45
N THR A 775 56.64 -66.64 -1.47
CA THR A 775 57.23 -67.29 -0.31
C THR A 775 57.43 -68.75 -0.70
N GLU A 776 58.68 -69.22 -0.68
CA GLU A 776 59.01 -70.64 -0.90
C GLU A 776 58.31 -71.56 0.09
#